data_AF-A0A8J7DWM1-F1
#
_entry.id   AF-A0A8J7DWM1-F1
#
_cell.length_a   1.000
_cell.length_b   1.000
_cell.length_c   1.000
_cell.angle_alpha   90.00
_cell.angle_beta   90.00
_cell.angle_gamma   90.00
#
_symmetry.space_group_name_H-M   'P 1'
#
loop_
_entity.id
_entity.type
_entity.pdbx_description
1 polymer ?
#
loop_
_entity_poly.entity_id
_entity_poly.type
_entity_poly.pdbx_seq_one_letter_code
_entity_poly.pdbx_strand_id
1 'polypeptide(L)'
;MESIEPTHLFTKPGEQGTAFLSDIQGQLSNDWHNSSSQLINWFEVEPTLFSPKQGGGEEISNVQSSLDPLTGRDLRPSNFSPSSTLVFIDATVGDIETLIAGVQPGAEVVILDGNRDGIEQISETLAQRQGIESVQILSHGSAGQVRLGSGDLSSGTLQRYASQLQQWQNALTDNADILFYGCNLAADGTGMQFIEQFSHLTGADVAASNDLTGSNRLGGDWDLEVFTGTIESDLALQIWAQSAYRAVLDTTTDLQANAASYLGGVGDDSGTAVEIAPDNTILLAGTINGQGQVTRLASNGQTVLATYSVGSNVKDMDVNRSNGTITVVGDSGVTSLDSNGTVLWSQGLSGGMNTRRVAVAQDGTVAVLESNNSFSNQVTVFAATGTQLGSFTINQTSQDKSVDDIAIDSNTGSVFVAGFRQVASNLQLPLFRSYDYSGGVKWRNYEFSNSQAFSKGDTADTRGLRVAMGRDGMLYYAGSLDGGTTVYRRNSQDINQNASYNVNIDNYTNTSNTNSGKFGYFARVNPSTGEVLKGQYAVNRLSSGRGNSFGINAITADESGQVFIGGSSAASVKHRDELKINGTAVGNYTNGEGAVIAISADFTSRELVAVWAGNGAVAASGVNGIAVGNGIRAIASTASGSMITVNPVQGTLGGGKDAFFSIWGNATTPTPEISISDVTVTEGDGGTLNAELTVSLSQNPTNDITVDFVTESGTATPGSDYEHQGGTLTFVPGGNLTQTIRIAITGDTDVEENETFFVNLSNESSNATIADNQGVGTILNNDSTPPTPPINPNDNNDSTPLTPDPTPTVNPNTNNEMPIINGIANITVDPTVTPSVTVDGSAAFRDAGATADALVYSIAGNTNAELFNRPPTLHPATGEIALDFHPQAVGTSEITLRGMDTSGLFIETMFKVQVGSQNSPSIEREGNSPHRLRIPQVETNNFTPNYTQSNFEISREVSEGNSLIEIESIESNEKLSPDETGIGFVPNLAVDFSSILSQVSTQSGNLNLSGFLFKTFAKLSPEKITAIDPEILSALALVFLGHLGILSTRPLPQMSLKPRNWNDKKRKASVQSPIFPLTATTSEEFYGWDFTEIDENDLFGLQNPEDKLISQSSQLA
;
A
#
# COMPACT_ATOMS: atom_id res chain seq x y z
N MET A 1 -30.96 1.88 43.04
CA MET A 1 -30.87 2.06 44.50
C MET A 1 -29.50 1.61 44.94
N GLU A 2 -28.78 2.51 45.62
CA GLU A 2 -27.64 2.30 46.54
C GLU A 2 -26.81 0.99 46.48
N SER A 3 -25.56 1.16 46.05
CA SER A 3 -24.30 0.69 46.66
C SER A 3 -24.10 -0.80 47.06
N ILE A 4 -22.97 -1.36 46.59
CA ILE A 4 -21.73 -1.50 47.39
C ILE A 4 -20.56 -1.82 46.45
N GLU A 5 -19.45 -1.09 46.64
CA GLU A 5 -18.15 -1.20 45.95
C GLU A 5 -17.08 -1.67 46.99
N PRO A 6 -15.80 -1.97 46.64
CA PRO A 6 -15.21 -3.27 46.89
C PRO A 6 -14.11 -3.26 47.97
N THR A 7 -13.44 -4.38 48.19
CA THR A 7 -12.14 -4.42 48.91
C THR A 7 -11.12 -5.35 48.26
N HIS A 8 -10.02 -4.76 47.78
CA HIS A 8 -8.78 -5.45 47.41
C HIS A 8 -8.07 -6.03 48.64
N LEU A 9 -7.22 -7.05 48.41
CA LEU A 9 -5.87 -7.11 49.00
C LEU A 9 -4.95 -8.03 48.18
N PHE A 10 -3.77 -7.51 47.81
CA PHE A 10 -2.73 -8.20 47.06
C PHE A 10 -1.92 -9.20 47.91
N THR A 11 -1.43 -10.30 47.33
CA THR A 11 0.01 -10.70 47.35
C THR A 11 0.31 -11.94 46.48
N LYS A 12 1.46 -11.91 45.79
CA LYS A 12 2.18 -13.03 45.11
C LYS A 12 3.41 -13.43 45.97
N PRO A 13 4.23 -14.45 45.64
CA PRO A 13 4.01 -15.72 44.89
C PRO A 13 4.58 -16.97 45.63
N GLY A 14 4.43 -18.19 45.07
CA GLY A 14 5.47 -19.23 45.21
C GLY A 14 5.07 -20.71 45.40
N GLU A 15 5.74 -21.57 44.62
CA GLU A 15 6.13 -22.97 44.86
C GLU A 15 5.16 -24.17 44.73
N GLN A 16 5.45 -24.95 43.67
CA GLN A 16 5.59 -26.42 43.59
C GLN A 16 4.36 -27.35 43.75
N GLY A 17 4.21 -28.27 42.77
CA GLY A 17 3.23 -29.37 42.82
C GLY A 17 3.06 -30.11 41.50
N THR A 18 4.08 -30.83 41.02
CA THR A 18 3.96 -31.69 39.83
C THR A 18 3.33 -33.04 40.14
N ALA A 19 2.41 -33.46 39.25
CA ALA A 19 1.91 -34.82 39.01
C ALA A 19 1.14 -35.56 40.15
N PHE A 20 -0.06 -36.08 39.82
CA PHE A 20 -0.23 -37.52 39.53
C PHE A 20 -1.63 -37.88 38.97
N LEU A 21 -1.63 -38.73 37.95
CA LEU A 21 -2.65 -39.69 37.48
C LEU A 21 -4.12 -39.27 37.21
N SER A 22 -4.45 -39.42 35.92
CA SER A 22 -5.62 -40.13 35.39
C SER A 22 -6.29 -41.17 36.31
N ASP A 23 -7.63 -41.21 36.33
CA ASP A 23 -8.35 -42.45 36.00
C ASP A 23 -9.85 -42.25 35.68
N ILE A 24 -10.44 -43.26 35.03
CA ILE A 24 -11.89 -43.53 34.84
C ILE A 24 -12.62 -42.70 33.76
N GLN A 25 -12.52 -43.19 32.52
CA GLN A 25 -13.68 -43.28 31.63
C GLN A 25 -14.54 -44.50 32.01
N GLY A 26 -15.87 -44.39 31.82
CA GLY A 26 -16.72 -45.50 31.41
C GLY A 26 -17.37 -46.36 32.49
N GLN A 27 -18.66 -46.07 32.78
CA GLN A 27 -19.79 -47.02 32.65
C GLN A 27 -21.07 -46.37 33.21
N LEU A 28 -22.11 -46.26 32.37
CA LEU A 28 -23.37 -47.00 32.51
C LEU A 28 -24.39 -46.52 31.46
N SER A 29 -24.93 -47.47 30.71
CA SER A 29 -25.97 -47.29 29.70
C SER A 29 -27.31 -47.85 30.18
N ASN A 30 -28.42 -47.22 29.76
CA ASN A 30 -29.76 -47.78 29.57
C ASN A 30 -30.50 -48.40 30.78
N ASP A 31 -31.68 -47.86 31.14
CA ASP A 31 -32.97 -48.47 30.72
C ASP A 31 -34.27 -47.74 31.21
N TRP A 32 -35.12 -47.44 30.23
CA TRP A 32 -36.60 -47.56 30.14
C TRP A 32 -37.63 -47.10 31.24
N HIS A 33 -38.45 -46.12 30.79
CA HIS A 33 -39.94 -46.08 30.74
C HIS A 33 -40.89 -46.12 31.97
N ASN A 34 -41.73 -45.07 32.01
CA ASN A 34 -43.17 -44.98 32.38
C ASN A 34 -43.58 -45.34 33.84
N SER A 35 -44.38 -44.54 34.55
CA SER A 35 -45.70 -44.04 34.10
C SER A 35 -46.28 -42.87 34.93
N SER A 36 -46.88 -41.89 34.25
CA SER A 36 -48.18 -41.24 34.57
C SER A 36 -48.38 -40.22 35.72
N SER A 37 -48.64 -38.96 35.29
CA SER A 37 -49.88 -38.16 35.58
C SER A 37 -49.96 -37.35 36.90
N GLN A 38 -50.41 -36.07 36.97
CA GLN A 38 -50.99 -35.10 36.00
C GLN A 38 -50.68 -33.61 36.33
N LEU A 39 -51.07 -32.71 35.39
CA LEU A 39 -51.35 -31.24 35.46
C LEU A 39 -50.17 -30.30 35.10
N ILE A 40 -50.24 -29.30 34.19
CA ILE A 40 -51.25 -28.75 33.23
C ILE A 40 -50.49 -28.06 32.04
N ASN A 41 -51.00 -28.11 30.80
CA ASN A 41 -50.49 -27.42 29.57
C ASN A 41 -50.89 -25.91 29.53
N TRP A 42 -50.43 -24.98 28.68
CA TRP A 42 -50.00 -24.89 27.25
C TRP A 42 -49.01 -23.69 27.10
N PHE A 43 -48.26 -23.39 26.02
CA PHE A 43 -48.42 -23.55 24.56
C PHE A 43 -47.05 -23.66 23.85
N GLU A 44 -47.02 -24.34 22.68
CA GLU A 44 -45.95 -24.29 21.65
C GLU A 44 -46.58 -23.90 20.30
N VAL A 45 -45.74 -23.60 19.29
CA VAL A 45 -45.77 -24.15 17.90
C VAL A 45 -45.27 -23.13 16.86
N GLU A 46 -44.28 -23.52 16.05
CA GLU A 46 -43.82 -22.84 14.82
C GLU A 46 -44.77 -23.10 13.62
N PRO A 47 -44.64 -22.33 12.52
CA PRO A 47 -45.00 -22.89 11.22
C PRO A 47 -44.03 -22.56 10.07
N THR A 48 -43.75 -23.56 9.24
CA THR A 48 -43.20 -23.42 7.87
C THR A 48 -44.22 -23.84 6.81
N LEU A 49 -44.03 -23.35 5.58
CA LEU A 49 -44.59 -23.79 4.29
C LEU A 49 -46.02 -23.39 3.88
N PHE A 50 -46.15 -22.91 2.64
CA PHE A 50 -47.42 -22.73 1.92
C PHE A 50 -47.24 -22.95 0.41
N SER A 51 -48.02 -23.88 -0.18
CA SER A 51 -48.53 -23.90 -1.57
C SER A 51 -49.19 -25.27 -1.87
N PRO A 52 -50.04 -25.40 -2.91
CA PRO A 52 -51.11 -24.49 -3.34
C PRO A 52 -52.45 -25.24 -3.54
N LYS A 53 -53.56 -24.53 -3.78
CA LYS A 53 -54.74 -25.12 -4.48
C LYS A 53 -55.63 -24.08 -5.18
N GLN A 54 -56.08 -24.42 -6.37
CA GLN A 54 -56.82 -23.55 -7.31
C GLN A 54 -58.32 -23.40 -7.01
N GLY A 55 -58.93 -22.32 -7.53
CA GLY A 55 -60.23 -22.45 -8.22
C GLY A 55 -61.24 -21.30 -8.05
N GLY A 56 -61.51 -20.58 -9.14
CA GLY A 56 -62.71 -19.74 -9.32
C GLY A 56 -62.46 -18.24 -9.20
N GLY A 57 -62.81 -17.46 -10.23
CA GLY A 57 -62.68 -16.00 -10.24
C GLY A 57 -63.95 -15.28 -10.70
N GLU A 58 -63.96 -13.97 -10.54
CA GLU A 58 -64.83 -13.02 -11.25
C GLU A 58 -64.21 -11.60 -11.15
N GLU A 59 -64.29 -10.80 -12.22
CA GLU A 59 -63.81 -9.41 -12.24
C GLU A 59 -64.79 -8.47 -11.53
N ILE A 60 -64.32 -7.63 -10.60
CA ILE A 60 -64.97 -6.34 -10.30
C ILE A 60 -63.91 -5.25 -10.05
N SER A 61 -63.93 -4.22 -10.88
CA SER A 61 -63.14 -2.99 -10.70
C SER A 61 -63.77 -2.04 -9.67
N ASN A 62 -63.02 -1.58 -8.66
CA ASN A 62 -62.90 -0.14 -8.31
C ASN A 62 -62.01 0.13 -7.08
N VAL A 63 -61.07 1.06 -7.29
CA VAL A 63 -60.48 2.10 -6.42
C VAL A 63 -60.81 2.12 -4.90
N GLN A 64 -59.74 2.38 -4.11
CA GLN A 64 -59.67 2.87 -2.71
C GLN A 64 -59.73 1.87 -1.53
N SER A 65 -58.55 1.37 -1.13
CA SER A 65 -58.06 1.48 0.26
C SER A 65 -56.53 1.37 0.31
N SER A 66 -55.82 2.43 0.70
CA SER A 66 -54.34 2.44 0.88
C SER A 66 -53.95 2.48 2.37
N LEU A 67 -54.68 1.74 3.19
CA LEU A 67 -54.49 1.66 4.64
C LEU A 67 -54.07 0.25 5.02
N ASP A 68 -52.99 0.14 5.80
CA ASP A 68 -52.61 -1.11 6.46
C ASP A 68 -53.76 -1.60 7.38
N PRO A 69 -54.29 -2.83 7.19
CA PRO A 69 -55.40 -3.34 8.00
C PRO A 69 -55.05 -3.65 9.46
N LEU A 70 -53.77 -3.58 9.86
CA LEU A 70 -53.32 -3.76 11.25
C LEU A 70 -52.96 -2.43 11.95
N THR A 71 -52.55 -1.38 11.22
CA THR A 71 -52.11 -0.10 11.83
C THR A 71 -52.84 1.16 11.33
N GLY A 72 -53.55 1.11 10.20
CA GLY A 72 -54.28 2.25 9.65
C GLY A 72 -53.42 3.40 9.14
N ARG A 73 -52.12 3.19 8.87
CA ARG A 73 -51.26 4.20 8.22
C ARG A 73 -51.43 4.21 6.69
N ASP A 74 -51.33 5.39 6.09
CA ASP A 74 -51.32 5.59 4.63
C ASP A 74 -49.89 5.39 4.10
N LEU A 75 -49.72 4.57 3.07
CA LEU A 75 -48.43 4.12 2.54
C LEU A 75 -47.90 4.97 1.38
N ARG A 76 -48.32 6.24 1.28
CA ARG A 76 -47.74 7.20 0.32
C ARG A 76 -46.50 7.83 0.94
N PRO A 77 -45.38 7.94 0.20
CA PRO A 77 -44.20 8.63 0.72
C PRO A 77 -44.52 10.12 0.93
N SER A 78 -44.65 10.52 2.19
CA SER A 78 -44.69 11.91 2.61
C SER A 78 -43.29 12.50 2.54
N ASN A 79 -43.19 13.77 2.13
CA ASN A 79 -41.96 14.57 2.08
C ASN A 79 -41.01 14.25 3.25
N PHE A 80 -39.74 13.96 2.96
CA PHE A 80 -38.70 13.79 3.98
C PHE A 80 -38.64 15.04 4.88
N SER A 81 -38.80 14.86 6.19
CA SER A 81 -38.25 15.80 7.15
C SER A 81 -36.71 15.75 7.06
N PRO A 82 -36.00 16.89 7.19
CA PRO A 82 -34.54 16.85 7.33
C PRO A 82 -34.15 16.03 8.56
N SER A 83 -33.02 15.34 8.50
CA SER A 83 -32.48 14.60 9.63
C SER A 83 -32.14 15.54 10.79
N SER A 84 -32.47 15.14 12.01
CA SER A 84 -31.98 15.81 13.23
C SER A 84 -30.60 15.29 13.68
N THR A 85 -30.09 14.21 13.09
CA THR A 85 -28.75 13.66 13.35
C THR A 85 -27.83 13.85 12.16
N LEU A 86 -26.65 14.44 12.39
CA LEU A 86 -25.56 14.57 11.42
C LEU A 86 -24.38 13.69 11.83
N VAL A 87 -23.89 12.85 10.91
CA VAL A 87 -22.72 11.99 11.12
C VAL A 87 -21.61 12.45 10.19
N PHE A 88 -20.61 13.11 10.77
CA PHE A 88 -19.39 13.50 10.10
C PHE A 88 -18.37 12.37 10.16
N ILE A 89 -17.84 11.95 9.01
CA ILE A 89 -16.81 10.91 8.93
C ILE A 89 -15.58 11.51 8.25
N ASP A 90 -14.43 11.39 8.90
CA ASP A 90 -13.17 11.92 8.40
C ASP A 90 -12.58 11.06 7.26
N ALA A 91 -12.27 11.64 6.10
CA ALA A 91 -11.71 10.86 4.98
C ALA A 91 -10.33 10.23 5.25
N THR A 92 -9.69 10.52 6.39
CA THR A 92 -8.42 9.89 6.80
C THR A 92 -8.59 8.69 7.73
N VAL A 93 -9.81 8.36 8.21
CA VAL A 93 -10.05 7.09 8.92
C VAL A 93 -10.13 5.92 7.93
N GLY A 94 -9.54 4.79 8.32
CA GLY A 94 -9.54 3.59 7.48
C GLY A 94 -10.95 2.99 7.35
N ASP A 95 -11.17 2.14 6.34
CA ASP A 95 -12.41 1.35 6.16
C ASP A 95 -13.70 2.22 6.20
N ILE A 96 -13.62 3.40 5.57
CA ILE A 96 -14.68 4.41 5.60
C ILE A 96 -16.01 3.93 5.00
N GLU A 97 -15.97 3.04 4.01
CA GLU A 97 -17.18 2.52 3.36
C GLU A 97 -18.02 1.67 4.32
N THR A 98 -17.38 0.92 5.23
CA THR A 98 -18.07 0.20 6.32
C THR A 98 -18.72 1.17 7.30
N LEU A 99 -18.08 2.31 7.59
CA LEU A 99 -18.65 3.36 8.44
C LEU A 99 -19.85 4.03 7.76
N ILE A 100 -19.74 4.39 6.48
CA ILE A 100 -20.79 5.06 5.69
C ILE A 100 -22.02 4.15 5.57
N ALA A 101 -21.85 2.92 5.09
CA ALA A 101 -22.94 1.96 4.96
C ALA A 101 -23.52 1.59 6.34
N GLY A 102 -22.69 1.64 7.37
CA GLY A 102 -23.03 1.33 8.76
C GLY A 102 -23.84 2.37 9.50
N VAL A 103 -23.97 3.61 9.01
CA VAL A 103 -24.69 4.67 9.74
C VAL A 103 -26.15 4.30 10.01
N GLN A 104 -26.67 4.69 11.18
CA GLN A 104 -28.07 4.45 11.55
C GLN A 104 -29.06 5.01 10.52
N PRO A 105 -30.11 4.25 10.13
CA PRO A 105 -31.07 4.71 9.14
C PRO A 105 -31.80 5.98 9.57
N GLY A 106 -31.70 7.03 8.76
CA GLY A 106 -32.35 8.33 9.00
C GLY A 106 -31.40 9.46 9.39
N ALA A 107 -30.15 9.16 9.75
CA ALA A 107 -29.11 10.18 9.91
C ALA A 107 -28.58 10.70 8.56
N GLU A 108 -28.09 11.93 8.53
CA GLU A 108 -27.43 12.54 7.37
C GLU A 108 -25.90 12.38 7.49
N VAL A 109 -25.26 11.75 6.50
CA VAL A 109 -23.81 11.49 6.50
C VAL A 109 -23.07 12.57 5.71
N VAL A 110 -21.97 13.08 6.27
CA VAL A 110 -21.12 14.11 5.64
C VAL A 110 -19.65 13.69 5.75
N ILE A 111 -18.97 13.56 4.61
CA ILE A 111 -17.55 13.18 4.58
C ILE A 111 -16.68 14.44 4.60
N LEU A 112 -15.71 14.49 5.51
CA LEU A 112 -14.76 15.60 5.62
C LEU A 112 -13.55 15.34 4.70
N ASP A 113 -13.25 16.28 3.80
CA ASP A 113 -12.04 16.22 2.96
C ASP A 113 -10.78 16.30 3.84
N GLY A 114 -9.95 15.25 3.77
CA GLY A 114 -8.66 15.11 4.46
C GLY A 114 -7.64 16.22 4.16
N ASN A 115 -7.87 17.04 3.12
CA ASN A 115 -7.01 18.15 2.74
C ASN A 115 -7.49 19.50 3.26
N ARG A 116 -8.76 19.64 3.62
CA ARG A 116 -9.37 20.87 4.16
C ARG A 116 -9.43 20.83 5.69
N ASP A 117 -9.54 22.00 6.33
CA ASP A 117 -9.73 22.08 7.78
C ASP A 117 -11.11 21.48 8.14
N GLY A 118 -11.16 20.46 8.99
CA GLY A 118 -12.42 19.78 9.30
C GLY A 118 -13.40 20.64 10.11
N ILE A 119 -12.90 21.57 10.94
CA ILE A 119 -13.77 22.48 11.70
C ILE A 119 -14.37 23.55 10.79
N GLU A 120 -13.64 24.02 9.78
CA GLU A 120 -14.20 24.84 8.69
C GLU A 120 -15.35 24.10 8.00
N GLN A 121 -15.14 22.85 7.59
CA GLN A 121 -16.15 22.03 6.88
C GLN A 121 -17.41 21.76 7.73
N ILE A 122 -17.25 21.33 8.99
CA ILE A 122 -18.41 21.10 9.89
C ILE A 122 -19.18 22.42 10.11
N SER A 123 -18.47 23.56 10.23
CA SER A 123 -19.09 24.88 10.37
C SER A 123 -19.87 25.29 9.11
N GLU A 124 -19.32 25.04 7.91
CA GLU A 124 -19.99 25.28 6.62
C GLU A 124 -21.29 24.46 6.50
N THR A 125 -21.28 23.20 6.95
CA THR A 125 -22.45 22.32 6.98
C THR A 125 -23.50 22.82 7.97
N LEU A 126 -23.12 23.03 9.24
CA LEU A 126 -24.05 23.43 10.29
C LEU A 126 -24.66 24.82 10.04
N ALA A 127 -23.93 25.76 9.42
CA ALA A 127 -24.48 27.05 9.01
C ALA A 127 -25.65 26.95 8.00
N GLN A 128 -25.87 25.78 7.40
CA GLN A 128 -26.96 25.47 6.48
C GLN A 128 -28.00 24.50 7.06
N ARG A 129 -28.00 24.28 8.38
CA ARG A 129 -28.92 23.36 9.09
C ARG A 129 -29.52 24.05 10.32
N GLN A 130 -30.66 23.53 10.80
CA GLN A 130 -31.35 23.99 12.02
C GLN A 130 -32.11 22.82 12.64
N GLY A 131 -32.25 22.80 13.96
CA GLY A 131 -32.95 21.74 14.67
C GLY A 131 -32.17 20.43 14.73
N ILE A 132 -30.83 20.51 14.78
CA ILE A 132 -29.96 19.36 14.93
C ILE A 132 -29.94 18.92 16.40
N GLU A 133 -30.35 17.68 16.65
CA GLU A 133 -30.41 17.02 17.96
C GLU A 133 -29.10 16.25 18.23
N SER A 134 -28.35 15.85 17.20
CA SER A 134 -27.11 15.09 17.38
C SER A 134 -26.06 15.41 16.30
N VAL A 135 -24.83 15.68 16.71
CA VAL A 135 -23.66 15.79 15.83
C VAL A 135 -22.64 14.72 16.21
N GLN A 136 -22.39 13.78 15.31
CA GLN A 136 -21.56 12.61 15.58
C GLN A 136 -20.32 12.67 14.69
N ILE A 137 -19.13 12.47 15.26
CA ILE A 137 -17.86 12.76 14.60
C ILE A 137 -16.95 11.53 14.70
N LEU A 138 -16.78 10.83 13.59
CA LEU A 138 -15.89 9.67 13.43
C LEU A 138 -14.57 10.15 12.84
N SER A 139 -13.53 10.20 13.67
CA SER A 139 -12.23 10.76 13.33
C SER A 139 -11.12 10.16 14.19
N HIS A 140 -9.86 10.29 13.77
CA HIS A 140 -8.74 9.87 14.60
C HIS A 140 -8.59 10.73 15.86
N GLY A 141 -8.37 10.09 17.01
CA GLY A 141 -8.19 10.75 18.31
C GLY A 141 -6.92 10.33 19.06
N SER A 142 -6.55 11.14 20.05
CA SER A 142 -5.72 10.79 21.21
C SER A 142 -6.03 11.73 22.38
N ALA A 143 -5.41 11.52 23.55
CA ALA A 143 -5.71 12.26 24.78
C ALA A 143 -5.72 13.81 24.59
N GLY A 144 -6.91 14.40 24.65
CA GLY A 144 -7.14 15.83 24.47
C GLY A 144 -6.96 16.38 23.04
N GLN A 145 -6.97 15.53 22.02
CA GLN A 145 -6.82 15.90 20.61
C GLN A 145 -7.65 15.01 19.67
N VAL A 146 -8.36 15.63 18.70
CA VAL A 146 -8.87 14.95 17.50
C VAL A 146 -8.30 15.57 16.23
N ARG A 147 -8.07 14.71 15.24
CA ARG A 147 -7.66 15.09 13.89
C ARG A 147 -8.89 15.20 13.01
N LEU A 148 -9.11 16.37 12.40
CA LEU A 148 -10.26 16.64 11.55
C LEU A 148 -9.81 17.28 10.23
N GLY A 149 -9.84 16.48 9.16
CA GLY A 149 -9.29 16.75 7.85
C GLY A 149 -7.78 16.99 7.91
N SER A 150 -7.36 18.17 7.47
CA SER A 150 -5.98 18.66 7.60
C SER A 150 -5.71 19.41 8.91
N GLY A 151 -6.73 19.62 9.76
CA GLY A 151 -6.65 20.34 11.03
C GLY A 151 -6.53 19.45 12.26
N ASP A 152 -5.96 20.00 13.33
CA ASP A 152 -5.82 19.37 14.64
C ASP A 152 -6.61 20.21 15.69
N LEU A 153 -7.65 19.62 16.27
CA LEU A 153 -8.46 20.22 17.33
C LEU A 153 -8.02 19.65 18.68
N SER A 154 -7.53 20.51 19.57
CA SER A 154 -7.00 20.15 20.90
C SER A 154 -7.24 21.29 21.90
N SER A 155 -6.93 21.08 23.18
CA SER A 155 -6.97 22.15 24.20
C SER A 155 -6.12 23.38 23.83
N GLY A 156 -5.02 23.18 23.09
CA GLY A 156 -4.17 24.26 22.59
C GLY A 156 -4.72 25.01 21.36
N THR A 157 -5.62 24.40 20.58
CA THR A 157 -6.18 25.00 19.34
C THR A 157 -7.65 25.39 19.47
N LEU A 158 -8.38 24.88 20.46
CA LEU A 158 -9.78 25.19 20.79
C LEU A 158 -10.09 26.70 20.75
N GLN A 159 -9.25 27.53 21.38
CA GLN A 159 -9.44 28.98 21.42
C GLN A 159 -9.36 29.66 20.04
N ARG A 160 -8.67 29.07 19.06
CA ARG A 160 -8.62 29.56 17.67
C ARG A 160 -9.96 29.33 16.96
N TYR A 161 -10.61 28.21 17.23
CA TYR A 161 -11.89 27.82 16.64
C TYR A 161 -13.10 28.30 17.45
N ALA A 162 -12.91 28.89 18.62
CA ALA A 162 -13.98 29.28 19.55
C ALA A 162 -15.14 30.05 18.89
N SER A 163 -14.86 30.98 17.96
CA SER A 163 -15.91 31.73 17.25
C SER A 163 -16.70 30.90 16.24
N GLN A 164 -16.12 29.82 15.71
CA GLN A 164 -16.80 28.86 14.83
C GLN A 164 -17.64 27.88 15.66
N LEU A 165 -17.06 27.31 16.73
CA LEU A 165 -17.74 26.39 17.64
C LEU A 165 -18.96 27.05 18.32
N GLN A 166 -18.84 28.32 18.73
CA GLN A 166 -19.97 29.11 19.22
C GLN A 166 -21.05 29.38 18.16
N GLN A 167 -20.72 29.33 16.87
CA GLN A 167 -21.73 29.47 15.82
C GLN A 167 -22.54 28.18 15.62
N TRP A 168 -22.04 27.02 16.03
CA TRP A 168 -22.76 25.74 15.92
C TRP A 168 -24.06 25.77 16.74
N GLN A 169 -24.08 26.49 17.88
CA GLN A 169 -25.28 26.77 18.69
C GLN A 169 -26.51 27.25 17.90
N ASN A 170 -26.32 27.90 16.73
CA ASN A 170 -27.44 28.39 15.92
C ASN A 170 -28.13 27.29 15.09
N ALA A 171 -27.48 26.13 14.94
CA ALA A 171 -27.99 24.97 14.21
C ALA A 171 -28.53 23.88 15.16
N LEU A 172 -27.93 23.78 16.35
CA LEU A 172 -28.24 22.80 17.39
C LEU A 172 -29.56 23.14 18.12
N THR A 173 -30.18 22.13 18.73
CA THR A 173 -31.27 22.29 19.70
C THR A 173 -30.73 22.53 21.12
N ASP A 174 -31.60 22.94 22.05
CA ASP A 174 -31.24 23.18 23.46
C ASP A 174 -30.75 21.91 24.20
N ASN A 175 -31.06 20.72 23.67
CA ASN A 175 -30.67 19.40 24.20
C ASN A 175 -29.84 18.63 23.14
N ALA A 176 -28.99 19.31 22.37
CA ALA A 176 -28.21 18.63 21.36
C ALA A 176 -26.98 17.94 21.96
N ASP A 177 -26.68 16.73 21.47
CA ASP A 177 -25.45 16.00 21.81
C ASP A 177 -24.36 16.14 20.73
N ILE A 178 -23.11 16.01 21.14
CA ILE A 178 -21.95 15.85 20.27
C ILE A 178 -21.13 14.62 20.66
N LEU A 179 -21.09 13.60 19.80
CA LEU A 179 -20.42 12.32 20.06
C LEU A 179 -19.10 12.23 19.28
N PHE A 180 -17.97 12.08 19.97
CA PHE A 180 -16.64 11.92 19.37
C PHE A 180 -16.14 10.48 19.48
N TYR A 181 -16.00 9.81 18.34
CA TYR A 181 -15.50 8.42 18.24
C TYR A 181 -13.97 8.34 18.06
N GLY A 182 -13.22 9.36 18.51
CA GLY A 182 -11.76 9.35 18.44
C GLY A 182 -11.14 8.64 19.63
N CYS A 183 -10.21 7.72 19.36
CA CYS A 183 -9.55 6.94 20.42
C CYS A 183 -8.92 7.83 21.49
N ASN A 184 -9.03 7.41 22.74
CA ASN A 184 -8.37 7.94 23.93
C ASN A 184 -8.66 9.42 24.18
N LEU A 185 -9.65 10.04 23.51
CA LEU A 185 -9.85 11.48 23.54
C LEU A 185 -10.03 12.01 24.96
N ALA A 186 -10.76 11.28 25.80
CA ALA A 186 -11.02 11.59 27.21
C ALA A 186 -10.16 10.78 28.21
N ALA A 187 -9.07 10.14 27.76
CA ALA A 187 -8.25 9.22 28.56
C ALA A 187 -7.60 9.81 29.83
N ASP A 188 -7.41 11.14 29.88
CA ASP A 188 -6.70 11.80 30.98
C ASP A 188 -7.30 13.17 31.36
N GLY A 189 -6.65 13.85 32.31
CA GLY A 189 -7.06 15.19 32.75
C GLY A 189 -7.00 16.27 31.67
N THR A 190 -6.24 16.05 30.59
CA THR A 190 -6.20 16.93 29.41
C THR A 190 -7.43 16.68 28.52
N GLY A 191 -7.77 15.40 28.33
CA GLY A 191 -8.97 14.94 27.62
C GLY A 191 -10.27 15.41 28.27
N MET A 192 -10.39 15.26 29.59
CA MET A 192 -11.56 15.77 30.32
C MET A 192 -11.69 17.31 30.20
N GLN A 193 -10.59 18.05 30.30
CA GLN A 193 -10.62 19.51 30.09
C GLN A 193 -10.96 19.90 28.65
N PHE A 194 -10.57 19.08 27.67
CA PHE A 194 -10.91 19.29 26.27
C PHE A 194 -12.43 19.20 26.04
N ILE A 195 -13.07 18.12 26.49
CA ILE A 195 -14.52 17.94 26.30
C ILE A 195 -15.34 18.96 27.11
N GLU A 196 -14.93 19.31 28.33
CA GLU A 196 -15.58 20.38 29.12
C GLU A 196 -15.54 21.73 28.40
N GLN A 197 -14.38 22.11 27.84
CA GLN A 197 -14.22 23.36 27.09
C GLN A 197 -14.98 23.33 25.75
N PHE A 198 -15.01 22.19 25.08
CA PHE A 198 -15.73 22.01 23.82
C PHE A 198 -17.24 22.16 24.04
N SER A 199 -17.80 21.44 25.03
CA SER A 199 -19.20 21.59 25.48
C SER A 199 -19.55 23.04 25.80
N HIS A 200 -18.70 23.74 26.58
CA HIS A 200 -18.97 25.13 26.95
C HIS A 200 -18.93 26.11 25.77
N LEU A 201 -18.23 25.78 24.68
CA LEU A 201 -18.20 26.59 23.46
C LEU A 201 -19.36 26.26 22.51
N THR A 202 -19.72 24.98 22.36
CA THR A 202 -20.81 24.54 21.47
C THR A 202 -22.19 24.61 22.12
N GLY A 203 -22.27 24.78 23.44
CA GLY A 203 -23.53 24.81 24.20
C GLY A 203 -24.26 23.47 24.28
N ALA A 204 -23.61 22.39 23.85
CA ALA A 204 -24.14 21.04 23.72
C ALA A 204 -23.49 20.11 24.76
N ASP A 205 -24.16 19.00 25.07
CA ASP A 205 -23.54 17.93 25.82
C ASP A 205 -22.64 17.09 24.91
N VAL A 206 -21.51 16.61 25.45
CA VAL A 206 -20.41 16.03 24.65
C VAL A 206 -20.04 14.67 25.23
N ALA A 207 -19.99 13.64 24.40
CA ALA A 207 -19.50 12.31 24.77
C ALA A 207 -18.23 11.94 23.98
N ALA A 208 -17.31 11.21 24.62
CA ALA A 208 -16.05 10.76 24.04
C ALA A 208 -15.55 9.48 24.72
N SER A 209 -14.85 8.63 23.96
CA SER A 209 -14.13 7.46 24.50
C SER A 209 -12.86 7.86 25.26
N ASN A 210 -12.52 7.08 26.29
CA ASN A 210 -11.28 7.18 27.07
C ASN A 210 -10.22 6.12 26.71
N ASP A 211 -10.52 5.21 25.79
CA ASP A 211 -9.64 4.14 25.33
C ASP A 211 -9.73 3.94 23.79
N LEU A 212 -9.47 2.75 23.25
CA LEU A 212 -9.46 2.57 21.79
C LEU A 212 -10.89 2.48 21.24
N THR A 213 -11.27 3.40 20.36
CA THR A 213 -12.53 3.32 19.61
C THR A 213 -12.33 2.57 18.28
N GLY A 214 -13.13 1.54 18.00
CA GLY A 214 -13.15 0.79 16.75
C GLY A 214 -13.22 -0.73 16.94
N SER A 215 -12.33 -1.46 16.28
CA SER A 215 -12.39 -2.91 16.18
C SER A 215 -11.98 -3.64 17.46
N ASN A 216 -12.87 -4.49 18.00
CA ASN A 216 -12.58 -5.35 19.16
C ASN A 216 -11.41 -6.31 18.93
N ARG A 217 -11.10 -6.64 17.68
CA ARG A 217 -9.95 -7.49 17.30
C ARG A 217 -8.61 -6.80 17.55
N LEU A 218 -8.62 -5.46 17.61
CA LEU A 218 -7.48 -4.61 17.91
C LEU A 218 -7.50 -4.07 19.35
N GLY A 219 -8.48 -4.48 20.16
CA GLY A 219 -8.61 -4.08 21.56
C GLY A 219 -9.33 -2.75 21.78
N GLY A 220 -10.19 -2.33 20.84
CA GLY A 220 -11.10 -1.19 21.02
C GLY A 220 -12.57 -1.56 20.92
N ASP A 221 -13.47 -0.64 21.24
CA ASP A 221 -14.92 -0.81 21.12
C ASP A 221 -15.62 0.47 20.63
N TRP A 222 -16.93 0.61 20.83
CA TRP A 222 -17.71 1.76 20.35
C TRP A 222 -18.42 2.50 21.48
N ASP A 223 -18.02 2.23 22.73
CA ASP A 223 -18.55 2.91 23.88
C ASP A 223 -17.96 4.34 23.98
N LEU A 224 -18.66 5.23 24.70
CA LEU A 224 -18.28 6.61 24.93
C LEU A 224 -18.43 6.91 26.44
N GLU A 225 -17.48 6.43 27.22
CA GLU A 225 -17.59 6.34 28.68
C GLU A 225 -17.56 7.70 29.40
N VAL A 226 -17.06 8.75 28.74
CA VAL A 226 -16.87 10.07 29.36
C VAL A 226 -17.72 11.10 28.64
N PHE A 227 -18.60 11.75 29.39
CA PHE A 227 -19.54 12.72 28.85
C PHE A 227 -19.79 13.91 29.78
N THR A 228 -20.21 15.03 29.20
CA THR A 228 -20.82 16.15 29.92
C THR A 228 -22.34 16.00 29.96
N GLY A 229 -22.97 16.48 31.04
CA GLY A 229 -24.43 16.51 31.20
C GLY A 229 -25.13 15.16 31.00
N THR A 230 -26.13 15.11 30.11
CA THR A 230 -26.85 13.88 29.78
C THR A 230 -26.84 13.64 28.27
N ILE A 231 -26.58 12.39 27.87
CA ILE A 231 -26.53 11.99 26.46
C ILE A 231 -27.79 11.21 26.14
N GLU A 232 -28.57 11.70 25.18
CA GLU A 232 -29.83 11.11 24.73
C GLU A 232 -29.75 10.45 23.35
N SER A 233 -28.67 10.72 22.59
CA SER A 233 -28.42 10.19 21.25
C SER A 233 -28.00 8.72 21.23
N ASP A 234 -28.55 7.97 20.27
CA ASP A 234 -28.04 6.64 19.89
C ASP A 234 -26.67 6.74 19.19
N LEU A 235 -25.87 5.67 19.25
CA LEU A 235 -24.58 5.58 18.57
C LEU A 235 -24.72 5.65 17.03
N ALA A 236 -23.74 6.26 16.37
CA ALA A 236 -23.74 6.56 14.94
C ALA A 236 -23.94 5.33 14.04
N LEU A 237 -23.44 4.17 14.48
CA LEU A 237 -23.30 2.97 13.67
C LEU A 237 -24.22 1.84 14.15
N GLN A 238 -24.74 1.10 13.18
CA GLN A 238 -25.42 -0.17 13.38
C GLN A 238 -24.43 -1.25 13.87
N ILE A 239 -24.92 -2.19 14.69
CA ILE A 239 -24.10 -3.24 15.35
C ILE A 239 -23.28 -4.07 14.35
N TRP A 240 -23.81 -4.34 13.14
CA TRP A 240 -23.08 -5.09 12.13
C TRP A 240 -21.85 -4.33 11.61
N ALA A 241 -21.92 -3.01 11.47
CA ALA A 241 -20.82 -2.19 11.00
C ALA A 241 -19.75 -2.01 12.08
N GLN A 242 -20.18 -1.81 13.33
CA GLN A 242 -19.31 -1.86 14.51
C GLN A 242 -18.50 -3.18 14.57
N SER A 243 -19.13 -4.30 14.19
CA SER A 243 -18.51 -5.63 14.15
C SER A 243 -17.66 -5.89 12.90
N ALA A 244 -18.02 -5.27 11.77
CA ALA A 244 -17.32 -5.43 10.49
C ALA A 244 -16.05 -4.57 10.42
N TYR A 245 -16.04 -3.41 11.08
CA TYR A 245 -14.96 -2.43 11.03
C TYR A 245 -13.62 -3.01 11.50
N ARG A 246 -12.57 -2.81 10.68
CA ARG A 246 -11.29 -3.51 10.86
C ARG A 246 -10.14 -2.67 11.43
N ALA A 247 -10.37 -1.38 11.71
CA ALA A 247 -9.38 -0.45 12.23
C ALA A 247 -9.75 0.07 13.64
N VAL A 248 -8.89 0.91 14.20
CA VAL A 248 -9.19 1.76 15.36
C VAL A 248 -8.93 3.22 14.99
N LEU A 249 -9.68 4.12 15.60
CA LEU A 249 -9.74 5.55 15.31
C LEU A 249 -8.64 6.32 16.09
N ASP A 250 -7.41 5.82 16.08
CA ASP A 250 -6.26 6.38 16.81
C ASP A 250 -5.36 7.20 15.88
N THR A 251 -4.88 8.33 16.37
CA THR A 251 -3.72 9.02 15.80
C THR A 251 -2.45 8.20 16.02
N THR A 252 -2.25 7.14 15.21
CA THR A 252 -1.24 6.07 15.36
C THR A 252 0.21 6.55 15.46
N THR A 253 0.54 7.08 16.63
CA THR A 253 1.86 7.60 17.00
C THR A 253 2.55 6.65 17.97
N ASP A 254 1.82 5.79 18.70
CA ASP A 254 2.38 4.78 19.59
C ASP A 254 2.13 3.34 19.09
N LEU A 255 3.13 2.75 18.42
CA LEU A 255 3.01 1.37 17.94
C LEU A 255 3.03 0.38 19.11
N GLN A 256 1.96 -0.39 19.26
CA GLN A 256 1.91 -1.51 20.21
C GLN A 256 2.58 -2.76 19.62
N ALA A 257 3.88 -2.92 19.88
CA ALA A 257 4.61 -4.14 19.56
C ALA A 257 4.37 -5.23 20.61
N ASN A 258 4.29 -6.48 20.16
CA ASN A 258 4.20 -7.67 21.02
C ASN A 258 5.60 -8.02 21.57
N ALA A 259 6.63 -7.88 20.72
CA ALA A 259 8.03 -7.98 21.07
C ALA A 259 8.90 -7.16 20.10
N ALA A 260 9.98 -6.56 20.61
CA ALA A 260 11.06 -5.95 19.86
C ALA A 260 12.37 -6.27 20.56
N SER A 261 13.31 -6.94 19.88
CA SER A 261 14.45 -7.59 20.54
C SER A 261 15.66 -7.66 19.63
N TYR A 262 16.84 -7.62 20.25
CA TYR A 262 18.05 -8.10 19.62
C TYR A 262 18.08 -9.64 19.56
N LEU A 263 18.93 -10.20 18.71
CA LEU A 263 19.40 -11.57 18.74
C LEU A 263 20.87 -11.60 18.28
N GLY A 264 21.74 -12.15 19.11
CA GLY A 264 23.16 -12.23 18.81
C GLY A 264 24.01 -12.77 19.95
N GLY A 265 25.33 -12.63 19.78
CA GLY A 265 26.34 -12.87 20.79
C GLY A 265 27.28 -11.68 20.91
N VAL A 266 28.53 -11.91 21.29
CA VAL A 266 29.56 -10.86 21.43
C VAL A 266 30.27 -10.50 20.10
N GLY A 267 29.79 -11.03 18.98
CA GLY A 267 30.30 -10.78 17.63
C GLY A 267 29.38 -9.84 16.84
N ASP A 268 29.79 -9.47 15.63
CA ASP A 268 28.88 -8.78 14.70
C ASP A 268 27.91 -9.80 14.10
N ASP A 269 26.62 -9.66 14.42
CA ASP A 269 25.51 -10.47 13.91
C ASP A 269 24.55 -9.61 13.06
N SER A 270 23.73 -10.24 12.22
CA SER A 270 22.86 -9.57 11.26
C SER A 270 21.54 -10.32 11.01
N GLY A 271 20.41 -9.61 11.11
CA GLY A 271 19.11 -10.09 10.64
C GLY A 271 18.92 -9.69 9.18
N THR A 272 18.71 -10.67 8.29
CA THR A 272 18.65 -10.45 6.84
C THR A 272 17.25 -10.62 6.26
N ALA A 273 16.48 -11.59 6.73
CA ALA A 273 15.10 -11.84 6.30
C ALA A 273 14.21 -12.25 7.49
N VAL A 274 12.90 -12.07 7.34
CA VAL A 274 11.88 -12.55 8.29
C VAL A 274 10.70 -13.08 7.49
N GLU A 275 10.08 -14.17 7.95
CA GLU A 275 8.85 -14.72 7.37
C GLU A 275 7.86 -15.16 8.44
N ILE A 276 6.59 -15.27 8.05
CA ILE A 276 5.50 -15.80 8.88
C ILE A 276 5.06 -17.14 8.32
N ALA A 277 5.31 -18.20 9.08
CA ALA A 277 4.92 -19.56 8.71
C ALA A 277 3.39 -19.78 8.84
N PRO A 278 2.82 -20.82 8.20
CA PRO A 278 1.36 -21.06 8.21
C PRO A 278 0.80 -21.38 9.61
N ASP A 279 1.65 -21.84 10.53
CA ASP A 279 1.34 -22.05 11.94
C ASP A 279 1.45 -20.78 12.81
N ASN A 280 1.55 -19.61 12.17
CA ASN A 280 1.75 -18.30 12.78
C ASN A 280 3.07 -18.12 13.54
N THR A 281 4.02 -19.06 13.45
CA THR A 281 5.37 -18.86 14.00
C THR A 281 6.18 -17.92 13.12
N ILE A 282 7.06 -17.14 13.76
CA ILE A 282 7.89 -16.13 13.07
C ILE A 282 9.27 -16.73 12.84
N LEU A 283 9.76 -16.68 11.61
CA LEU A 283 11.06 -17.19 11.21
C LEU A 283 11.97 -16.00 10.93
N LEU A 284 13.02 -15.82 11.74
CA LEU A 284 14.06 -14.81 11.50
C LEU A 284 15.32 -15.48 10.95
N ALA A 285 15.81 -15.03 9.80
CA ALA A 285 17.04 -15.51 9.18
C ALA A 285 18.17 -14.49 9.28
N GLY A 286 19.41 -14.99 9.35
CA GLY A 286 20.58 -14.11 9.47
C GLY A 286 21.92 -14.84 9.60
N THR A 287 22.97 -14.04 9.80
CA THR A 287 24.23 -14.52 10.37
C THR A 287 24.21 -14.18 11.86
N ILE A 288 24.06 -15.20 12.71
CA ILE A 288 23.83 -15.06 14.16
C ILE A 288 24.79 -16.00 14.90
N ASN A 289 25.47 -15.47 15.92
CA ASN A 289 26.59 -16.11 16.61
C ASN A 289 27.68 -16.61 15.64
N GLY A 290 27.92 -15.87 14.56
CA GLY A 290 28.88 -16.23 13.52
C GLY A 290 28.53 -17.48 12.69
N GLN A 291 27.26 -17.87 12.64
CA GLN A 291 26.73 -18.96 11.80
C GLN A 291 25.50 -18.48 11.01
N GLY A 292 25.23 -19.09 9.86
CA GLY A 292 23.97 -18.89 9.14
C GLY A 292 22.85 -19.61 9.87
N GLN A 293 21.85 -18.88 10.35
CA GLN A 293 20.78 -19.41 11.19
C GLN A 293 19.39 -18.96 10.73
N VAL A 294 18.41 -19.82 10.98
CA VAL A 294 16.98 -19.50 11.02
C VAL A 294 16.47 -19.74 12.44
N THR A 295 15.99 -18.70 13.10
CA THR A 295 15.40 -18.78 14.44
C THR A 295 13.88 -18.71 14.34
N ARG A 296 13.20 -19.75 14.83
CA ARG A 296 11.75 -19.83 14.92
C ARG A 296 11.29 -19.31 16.28
N LEU A 297 10.44 -18.30 16.28
CA LEU A 297 9.81 -17.67 17.43
C LEU A 297 8.32 -18.02 17.47
N ALA A 298 7.73 -18.02 18.67
CA ALA A 298 6.27 -17.99 18.81
C ALA A 298 5.69 -16.72 18.16
N SER A 299 4.40 -16.74 17.81
CA SER A 299 3.68 -15.63 17.16
C SER A 299 3.79 -14.28 17.89
N ASN A 300 3.98 -14.30 19.22
CA ASN A 300 4.19 -13.10 20.04
C ASN A 300 5.64 -12.56 20.06
N GLY A 301 6.60 -13.29 19.47
CA GLY A 301 8.02 -12.93 19.42
C GLY A 301 8.82 -13.12 20.72
N GLN A 302 8.18 -13.49 21.83
CA GLN A 302 8.82 -13.51 23.17
C GLN A 302 9.48 -14.86 23.50
N THR A 303 9.21 -15.92 22.73
CA THR A 303 9.73 -17.27 22.98
C THR A 303 10.43 -17.81 21.74
N VAL A 304 11.71 -18.16 21.87
CA VAL A 304 12.44 -18.96 20.87
C VAL A 304 11.99 -20.41 20.98
N LEU A 305 11.42 -20.94 19.90
CA LEU A 305 10.95 -22.32 19.79
C LEU A 305 12.05 -23.24 19.26
N ALA A 306 12.81 -22.80 18.26
CA ALA A 306 13.92 -23.54 17.67
C ALA A 306 14.91 -22.61 16.95
N THR A 307 16.14 -23.09 16.74
CA THR A 307 17.12 -22.45 15.86
C THR A 307 17.78 -23.50 14.97
N TYR A 308 17.70 -23.29 13.66
CA TYR A 308 18.24 -24.18 12.63
C TYR A 308 19.52 -23.58 12.06
N SER A 309 20.61 -24.35 12.04
CA SER A 309 21.88 -23.92 11.42
C SER A 309 21.93 -24.38 9.97
N VAL A 310 22.13 -23.44 9.04
CA VAL A 310 21.96 -23.66 7.59
C VAL A 310 23.20 -23.31 6.75
N GLY A 311 24.33 -23.03 7.41
CA GLY A 311 25.62 -22.77 6.76
C GLY A 311 26.43 -21.71 7.50
N SER A 312 27.38 -21.07 6.81
CA SER A 312 28.21 -20.01 7.40
C SER A 312 27.49 -18.66 7.53
N ASN A 313 26.64 -18.32 6.55
CA ASN A 313 25.91 -17.06 6.45
C ASN A 313 24.56 -17.29 5.75
N VAL A 314 23.49 -16.60 6.16
CA VAL A 314 22.23 -16.51 5.40
C VAL A 314 22.10 -15.12 4.81
N LYS A 315 21.71 -15.03 3.54
CA LYS A 315 21.51 -13.78 2.80
C LYS A 315 20.03 -13.44 2.63
N ASP A 316 19.21 -14.47 2.42
CA ASP A 316 17.78 -14.34 2.21
C ASP A 316 17.05 -15.67 2.54
N MET A 317 15.75 -15.58 2.78
CA MET A 317 14.87 -16.70 3.11
C MET A 317 13.45 -16.42 2.63
N ASP A 318 12.75 -17.44 2.15
CA ASP A 318 11.32 -17.41 1.87
C ASP A 318 10.67 -18.74 2.30
N VAL A 319 9.37 -18.74 2.54
CA VAL A 319 8.60 -19.83 3.16
C VAL A 319 7.36 -20.13 2.34
N ASN A 320 7.14 -21.41 2.01
CA ASN A 320 5.91 -21.82 1.36
C ASN A 320 4.71 -21.59 2.31
N ARG A 321 3.81 -20.69 1.91
CA ARG A 321 2.66 -20.23 2.71
C ARG A 321 1.56 -21.29 2.92
N SER A 322 1.62 -22.44 2.25
CA SER A 322 0.64 -23.53 2.44
C SER A 322 1.15 -24.63 3.38
N ASN A 323 2.44 -25.00 3.29
CA ASN A 323 3.00 -26.17 4.00
C ASN A 323 4.15 -25.86 4.96
N GLY A 324 4.63 -24.61 5.00
CA GLY A 324 5.66 -24.17 5.95
C GLY A 324 7.08 -24.66 5.65
N THR A 325 7.33 -25.18 4.45
CA THR A 325 8.67 -25.49 3.94
C THR A 325 9.49 -24.20 3.88
N ILE A 326 10.68 -24.21 4.49
CA ILE A 326 11.56 -23.05 4.63
C ILE A 326 12.68 -23.17 3.60
N THR A 327 12.88 -22.18 2.74
CA THR A 327 14.01 -22.20 1.79
C THR A 327 14.92 -21.01 2.02
N VAL A 328 16.21 -21.29 2.19
CA VAL A 328 17.25 -20.30 2.52
C VAL A 328 18.34 -20.27 1.46
N VAL A 329 18.94 -19.09 1.27
CA VAL A 329 20.14 -18.93 0.45
C VAL A 329 21.27 -18.29 1.23
N GLY A 330 22.48 -18.80 0.96
CA GLY A 330 23.70 -18.38 1.64
C GLY A 330 24.95 -18.79 0.88
N ASP A 331 26.13 -18.65 1.50
CA ASP A 331 27.41 -18.97 0.83
C ASP A 331 27.57 -20.45 0.45
N SER A 332 26.70 -21.33 0.96
CA SER A 332 26.64 -22.75 0.61
C SER A 332 25.69 -23.08 -0.57
N GLY A 333 25.05 -22.07 -1.18
CA GLY A 333 24.06 -22.24 -2.25
C GLY A 333 22.64 -22.04 -1.74
N VAL A 334 21.72 -22.93 -2.13
CA VAL A 334 20.32 -22.97 -1.68
C VAL A 334 20.06 -24.23 -0.86
N THR A 335 19.25 -24.12 0.18
CA THR A 335 18.83 -25.24 1.03
C THR A 335 17.36 -25.11 1.40
N SER A 336 16.61 -26.18 1.26
CA SER A 336 15.20 -26.28 1.66
C SER A 336 15.05 -27.22 2.84
N LEU A 337 14.24 -26.80 3.81
CA LEU A 337 13.97 -27.48 5.08
C LEU A 337 12.47 -27.73 5.24
N ASP A 338 12.11 -28.79 5.97
CA ASP A 338 10.76 -28.89 6.52
C ASP A 338 10.51 -27.81 7.60
N SER A 339 9.28 -27.71 8.10
CA SER A 339 8.90 -26.77 9.16
C SER A 339 9.67 -26.98 10.48
N ASN A 340 10.22 -28.18 10.71
CA ASN A 340 11.02 -28.54 11.88
C ASN A 340 12.53 -28.30 11.67
N GLY A 341 12.94 -27.76 10.51
CA GLY A 341 14.34 -27.48 10.19
C GLY A 341 15.13 -28.68 9.65
N THR A 342 14.49 -29.80 9.32
CA THR A 342 15.14 -30.94 8.66
C THR A 342 15.43 -30.63 7.21
N VAL A 343 16.67 -30.78 6.76
CA VAL A 343 17.03 -30.59 5.34
C VAL A 343 16.26 -31.59 4.45
N LEU A 344 15.43 -31.07 3.55
CA LEU A 344 14.76 -31.83 2.49
C LEU A 344 15.71 -32.01 1.31
N TRP A 345 16.36 -30.91 0.89
CA TRP A 345 17.37 -30.91 -0.17
C TRP A 345 18.26 -29.65 -0.08
N SER A 346 19.47 -29.76 -0.61
CA SER A 346 20.39 -28.63 -0.80
C SER A 346 21.04 -28.73 -2.18
N GLN A 347 21.26 -27.58 -2.83
CA GLN A 347 22.03 -27.50 -4.07
C GLN A 347 23.16 -26.49 -3.90
N GLY A 348 24.40 -26.97 -4.07
CA GLY A 348 25.58 -26.12 -4.19
C GLY A 348 25.65 -25.57 -5.61
N LEU A 349 25.72 -24.24 -5.75
CA LEU A 349 25.63 -23.57 -7.04
C LEU A 349 27.02 -23.33 -7.62
N SER A 350 27.20 -23.70 -8.88
CA SER A 350 28.51 -23.85 -9.52
C SER A 350 28.98 -22.57 -10.23
N GLY A 351 30.28 -22.46 -10.53
CA GLY A 351 30.81 -21.39 -11.40
C GLY A 351 31.24 -20.09 -10.71
N GLY A 352 31.28 -20.03 -9.38
CA GLY A 352 31.75 -18.85 -8.64
C GLY A 352 30.75 -17.68 -8.57
N MET A 353 29.48 -17.96 -8.86
CA MET A 353 28.36 -17.06 -8.56
C MET A 353 27.97 -17.19 -7.08
N ASN A 354 27.55 -16.09 -6.50
CA ASN A 354 27.01 -16.04 -5.15
C ASN A 354 25.49 -15.96 -5.25
N THR A 355 24.79 -16.79 -4.48
CA THR A 355 23.37 -16.54 -4.21
C THR A 355 23.18 -15.18 -3.56
N ARG A 356 22.03 -14.55 -3.84
CA ARG A 356 21.64 -13.26 -3.27
C ARG A 356 20.24 -13.27 -2.68
N ARG A 357 19.25 -13.77 -3.43
CA ARG A 357 17.82 -13.75 -3.07
C ARG A 357 17.15 -15.09 -3.39
N VAL A 358 16.03 -15.38 -2.75
CA VAL A 358 15.21 -16.59 -2.98
C VAL A 358 13.74 -16.22 -2.95
N ALA A 359 12.92 -16.93 -3.72
CA ALA A 359 11.46 -16.83 -3.65
C ALA A 359 10.83 -18.23 -3.82
N VAL A 360 9.72 -18.50 -3.15
CA VAL A 360 9.03 -19.79 -3.08
C VAL A 360 7.55 -19.62 -3.44
N ALA A 361 7.11 -20.30 -4.49
CA ALA A 361 5.73 -20.30 -4.96
C ALA A 361 4.83 -21.20 -4.08
N GLN A 362 3.52 -21.06 -4.24
CA GLN A 362 2.51 -21.80 -3.46
C GLN A 362 2.59 -23.32 -3.68
N ASP A 363 2.93 -23.76 -4.90
CA ASP A 363 3.20 -25.17 -5.25
C ASP A 363 4.55 -25.72 -4.71
N GLY A 364 5.38 -24.85 -4.11
CA GLY A 364 6.71 -25.16 -3.60
C GLY A 364 7.84 -25.02 -4.62
N THR A 365 7.57 -24.54 -5.84
CA THR A 365 8.61 -24.17 -6.81
C THR A 365 9.46 -23.01 -6.27
N VAL A 366 10.78 -23.11 -6.42
CA VAL A 366 11.76 -22.17 -5.85
C VAL A 366 12.51 -21.46 -6.97
N ALA A 367 12.56 -20.13 -6.94
CA ALA A 367 13.49 -19.33 -7.74
C ALA A 367 14.66 -18.83 -6.88
N VAL A 368 15.87 -18.88 -7.42
CA VAL A 368 17.11 -18.39 -6.77
C VAL A 368 17.80 -17.37 -7.66
N LEU A 369 18.13 -16.20 -7.10
CA LEU A 369 18.93 -15.18 -7.78
C LEU A 369 20.43 -15.38 -7.46
N GLU A 370 21.22 -15.53 -8.51
CA GLU A 370 22.66 -15.76 -8.47
C GLU A 370 23.41 -14.61 -9.16
N SER A 371 24.56 -14.21 -8.63
CA SER A 371 25.37 -13.13 -9.18
C SER A 371 26.86 -13.30 -8.87
N ASN A 372 27.73 -13.19 -9.88
CA ASN A 372 29.19 -13.13 -9.67
C ASN A 372 29.73 -11.70 -9.64
N ASN A 373 29.00 -10.72 -10.21
CA ASN A 373 29.28 -9.29 -10.18
C ASN A 373 28.06 -8.50 -10.67
N SER A 374 28.14 -7.16 -10.63
CA SER A 374 27.08 -6.20 -11.04
C SER A 374 26.70 -6.20 -12.55
N PHE A 375 27.08 -7.23 -13.31
CA PHE A 375 26.81 -7.37 -14.75
C PHE A 375 26.39 -8.80 -15.17
N SER A 376 26.43 -9.78 -14.26
CA SER A 376 26.12 -11.17 -14.55
C SER A 376 25.21 -11.70 -13.46
N ASN A 377 23.90 -11.59 -13.70
CA ASN A 377 22.85 -12.11 -12.84
C ASN A 377 22.10 -13.24 -13.56
N GLN A 378 21.92 -14.35 -12.86
CA GLN A 378 21.25 -15.56 -13.33
C GLN A 378 20.11 -15.90 -12.37
N VAL A 379 19.03 -16.42 -12.91
CA VAL A 379 17.96 -17.07 -12.13
C VAL A 379 18.02 -18.55 -12.40
N THR A 380 17.98 -19.35 -11.34
CA THR A 380 17.80 -20.81 -11.41
C THR A 380 16.51 -21.19 -10.72
N VAL A 381 15.69 -22.01 -11.36
CA VAL A 381 14.38 -22.45 -10.86
C VAL A 381 14.44 -23.95 -10.52
N PHE A 382 13.92 -24.33 -9.36
CA PHE A 382 13.83 -25.70 -8.85
C PHE A 382 12.38 -26.05 -8.55
N ALA A 383 11.97 -27.28 -8.82
CA ALA A 383 10.74 -27.84 -8.26
C ALA A 383 10.86 -28.00 -6.74
N ALA A 384 9.74 -28.18 -6.05
CA ALA A 384 9.68 -28.46 -4.60
C ALA A 384 10.58 -29.63 -4.14
N THR A 385 10.92 -30.56 -5.03
CA THR A 385 11.83 -31.69 -4.79
C THR A 385 13.33 -31.36 -4.89
N GLY A 386 13.69 -30.11 -5.19
CA GLY A 386 15.08 -29.69 -5.44
C GLY A 386 15.62 -30.07 -6.82
N THR A 387 14.74 -30.54 -7.72
CA THR A 387 15.08 -30.82 -9.13
C THR A 387 15.07 -29.51 -9.92
N GLN A 388 16.17 -29.18 -10.59
CA GLN A 388 16.26 -27.97 -11.41
C GLN A 388 15.32 -28.06 -12.63
N LEU A 389 14.43 -27.07 -12.77
CA LEU A 389 13.49 -26.92 -13.89
C LEU A 389 14.09 -26.09 -15.03
N GLY A 390 14.86 -25.06 -14.69
CA GLY A 390 15.48 -24.15 -15.65
C GLY A 390 16.54 -23.27 -15.03
N SER A 391 17.36 -22.63 -15.87
CA SER A 391 18.32 -21.60 -15.42
C SER A 391 18.69 -20.69 -16.59
N PHE A 392 18.64 -19.38 -16.38
CA PHE A 392 18.75 -18.38 -17.44
C PHE A 392 19.35 -17.05 -16.96
N THR A 393 20.08 -16.37 -17.86
CA THR A 393 20.72 -15.07 -17.60
C THR A 393 19.73 -13.93 -17.81
N ILE A 394 19.62 -13.02 -16.83
CA ILE A 394 18.71 -11.86 -16.90
C ILE A 394 19.31 -10.72 -17.74
N ASN A 395 20.63 -10.51 -17.66
CA ASN A 395 21.34 -9.47 -18.40
C ASN A 395 21.41 -9.80 -19.91
N GLN A 396 20.33 -9.53 -20.64
CA GLN A 396 20.21 -9.79 -22.08
C GLN A 396 20.95 -8.75 -22.94
N THR A 397 21.25 -7.58 -22.36
CA THR A 397 21.95 -6.49 -23.05
C THR A 397 23.13 -5.98 -22.21
N SER A 398 24.08 -5.28 -22.84
CA SER A 398 25.16 -4.59 -22.14
C SER A 398 24.69 -3.39 -21.30
N GLN A 399 23.45 -2.94 -21.48
CA GLN A 399 22.82 -1.90 -20.65
C GLN A 399 22.25 -2.47 -19.35
N ASP A 400 21.79 -3.72 -19.34
CA ASP A 400 21.28 -4.39 -18.14
C ASP A 400 22.41 -4.51 -17.12
N LYS A 401 22.25 -3.91 -15.92
CA LYS A 401 23.30 -3.86 -14.89
C LYS A 401 22.95 -4.74 -13.72
N SER A 402 22.22 -4.22 -12.74
CA SER A 402 21.84 -4.97 -11.55
C SER A 402 20.49 -5.65 -11.74
N VAL A 403 20.39 -6.85 -11.18
CA VAL A 403 19.15 -7.41 -10.67
C VAL A 403 19.29 -7.39 -9.16
N ASP A 404 18.33 -6.78 -8.48
CA ASP A 404 18.39 -6.55 -7.04
C ASP A 404 17.39 -7.42 -6.28
N ASP A 405 16.34 -7.89 -6.96
CA ASP A 405 15.32 -8.75 -6.36
C ASP A 405 14.59 -9.69 -7.35
N ILE A 406 13.96 -10.73 -6.82
CA ILE A 406 13.12 -11.70 -7.52
C ILE A 406 11.85 -12.05 -6.73
N ALA A 407 10.80 -12.43 -7.44
CA ALA A 407 9.61 -13.07 -6.87
C ALA A 407 9.15 -14.19 -7.82
N ILE A 408 8.34 -15.13 -7.36
CA ILE A 408 7.82 -16.24 -8.17
C ILE A 408 6.32 -16.42 -7.91
N ASP A 409 5.59 -16.80 -8.95
CA ASP A 409 4.19 -17.22 -8.87
C ASP A 409 3.99 -18.52 -9.67
N SER A 410 3.29 -19.48 -9.08
CA SER A 410 2.91 -20.76 -9.70
C SER A 410 1.68 -20.64 -10.58
N ASN A 411 0.74 -19.73 -10.26
CA ASN A 411 -0.54 -19.61 -10.96
C ASN A 411 -0.34 -19.08 -12.38
N THR A 412 0.57 -18.12 -12.56
CA THR A 412 1.00 -17.64 -13.87
C THR A 412 2.23 -18.37 -14.44
N GLY A 413 2.88 -19.24 -13.66
CA GLY A 413 4.14 -19.89 -14.06
C GLY A 413 5.27 -18.90 -14.33
N SER A 414 5.40 -17.87 -13.47
CA SER A 414 6.28 -16.71 -13.71
C SER A 414 7.35 -16.53 -12.64
N VAL A 415 8.54 -16.09 -13.06
CA VAL A 415 9.52 -15.43 -12.19
C VAL A 415 9.59 -13.94 -12.56
N PHE A 416 9.39 -13.09 -11.57
CA PHE A 416 9.49 -11.64 -11.68
C PHE A 416 10.87 -11.19 -11.22
N VAL A 417 11.45 -10.20 -11.88
CA VAL A 417 12.77 -9.64 -11.51
C VAL A 417 12.76 -8.13 -11.50
N ALA A 418 13.41 -7.52 -10.50
CA ALA A 418 13.55 -6.07 -10.35
C ALA A 418 15.03 -5.65 -10.29
N GLY A 419 15.36 -4.51 -10.89
CA GLY A 419 16.73 -3.95 -10.92
C GLY A 419 16.84 -2.72 -11.81
N PHE A 420 17.98 -2.51 -12.48
CA PHE A 420 18.17 -1.34 -13.35
C PHE A 420 19.08 -1.56 -14.57
N ARG A 421 18.86 -0.71 -15.58
CA ARG A 421 19.59 -0.59 -16.84
C ARG A 421 20.32 0.76 -16.91
N GLN A 422 21.58 0.74 -17.29
CA GLN A 422 22.36 1.95 -17.60
C GLN A 422 22.18 2.28 -19.08
N VAL A 423 21.21 3.13 -19.40
CA VAL A 423 20.84 3.45 -20.80
C VAL A 423 21.68 4.58 -21.41
N ALA A 424 22.29 5.42 -20.57
CA ALA A 424 23.33 6.39 -20.94
C ALA A 424 24.36 6.52 -19.80
N SER A 425 25.44 7.27 -20.00
CA SER A 425 26.48 7.49 -18.96
C SER A 425 25.97 8.20 -17.70
N ASN A 426 24.85 8.92 -17.81
CA ASN A 426 24.22 9.73 -16.76
C ASN A 426 22.72 9.47 -16.61
N LEU A 427 22.22 8.33 -17.11
CA LEU A 427 20.82 7.93 -16.93
C LEU A 427 20.70 6.42 -16.71
N GLN A 428 20.07 6.07 -15.60
CA GLN A 428 19.61 4.74 -15.24
C GLN A 428 18.08 4.69 -15.30
N LEU A 429 17.55 3.60 -15.85
CA LEU A 429 16.11 3.31 -15.92
C LEU A 429 15.84 1.92 -15.30
N PRO A 430 14.61 1.62 -14.86
CA PRO A 430 14.32 0.33 -14.26
C PRO A 430 14.52 -0.86 -15.21
N LEU A 431 14.80 -2.01 -14.60
CA LEU A 431 14.62 -3.32 -15.18
C LEU A 431 13.50 -3.98 -14.37
N PHE A 432 12.32 -4.17 -14.99
CA PHE A 432 11.22 -4.89 -14.36
C PHE A 432 10.59 -5.81 -15.42
N ARG A 433 10.65 -7.12 -15.19
CA ARG A 433 10.31 -8.14 -16.20
C ARG A 433 9.65 -9.36 -15.54
N SER A 434 8.82 -10.06 -16.31
CA SER A 434 8.41 -11.43 -16.03
C SER A 434 9.03 -12.40 -17.03
N TYR A 435 9.43 -13.56 -16.52
CA TYR A 435 9.99 -14.69 -17.25
C TYR A 435 9.16 -15.95 -16.96
N ASP A 436 9.04 -16.85 -17.93
CA ASP A 436 8.69 -18.24 -17.63
C ASP A 436 9.90 -18.98 -16.99
N TYR A 437 9.67 -20.19 -16.47
CA TYR A 437 10.72 -20.97 -15.78
C TYR A 437 11.88 -21.41 -16.69
N SER A 438 11.75 -21.32 -18.01
CA SER A 438 12.82 -21.58 -18.99
C SER A 438 13.62 -20.33 -19.37
N GLY A 439 13.14 -19.13 -19.00
CA GLY A 439 13.75 -17.85 -19.33
C GLY A 439 13.16 -17.14 -20.55
N GLY A 440 12.01 -17.58 -21.07
CA GLY A 440 11.24 -16.82 -22.04
C GLY A 440 10.61 -15.59 -21.38
N VAL A 441 10.73 -14.42 -22.01
CA VAL A 441 10.19 -13.17 -21.43
C VAL A 441 8.70 -13.06 -21.73
N LYS A 442 7.88 -12.92 -20.69
CA LYS A 442 6.43 -12.76 -20.79
C LYS A 442 6.02 -11.30 -20.95
N TRP A 443 6.54 -10.41 -20.10
CA TRP A 443 6.30 -8.96 -20.18
C TRP A 443 7.46 -8.13 -19.65
N ARG A 444 7.46 -6.82 -19.95
CA ARG A 444 8.53 -5.84 -19.64
C ARG A 444 7.92 -4.49 -19.26
N ASN A 445 8.41 -3.90 -18.18
CA ASN A 445 7.94 -2.62 -17.63
C ASN A 445 9.10 -1.63 -17.44
N TYR A 446 8.80 -0.35 -17.71
CA TYR A 446 9.69 0.82 -17.64
C TYR A 446 10.99 0.71 -18.47
N GLU A 447 11.06 -0.24 -19.40
CA GLU A 447 12.25 -0.60 -20.18
C GLU A 447 12.54 0.35 -21.35
N PHE A 448 12.24 1.64 -21.19
CA PHE A 448 12.37 2.65 -22.23
C PHE A 448 13.82 2.92 -22.65
N SER A 449 13.99 3.48 -23.85
CA SER A 449 15.29 3.94 -24.33
C SER A 449 15.65 5.32 -23.76
N ASN A 450 16.95 5.63 -23.79
CA ASN A 450 17.46 6.96 -23.42
C ASN A 450 16.76 8.10 -24.19
N SER A 451 16.56 7.96 -25.51
CA SER A 451 15.91 8.99 -26.32
C SER A 451 14.43 9.17 -25.99
N GLN A 452 13.72 8.08 -25.65
CA GLN A 452 12.34 8.15 -25.17
C GLN A 452 12.25 8.93 -23.85
N ALA A 453 13.03 8.57 -22.84
CA ALA A 453 13.02 9.24 -21.54
C ALA A 453 13.38 10.74 -21.65
N PHE A 454 14.45 11.07 -22.39
CA PHE A 454 14.82 12.47 -22.66
C PHE A 454 13.73 13.25 -23.42
N SER A 455 13.00 12.64 -24.36
CA SER A 455 11.91 13.31 -25.09
C SER A 455 10.74 13.73 -24.20
N LYS A 456 10.59 13.09 -23.04
CA LYS A 456 9.57 13.40 -22.03
C LYS A 456 10.07 14.28 -20.89
N GLY A 457 11.38 14.56 -20.86
CA GLY A 457 12.06 15.24 -19.75
C GLY A 457 12.26 14.37 -18.51
N ASP A 458 12.08 13.05 -18.61
CA ASP A 458 12.20 12.12 -17.48
C ASP A 458 13.66 11.66 -17.33
N THR A 459 14.51 12.58 -16.88
CA THR A 459 15.97 12.44 -16.86
C THR A 459 16.55 12.10 -15.48
N ALA A 460 15.70 11.80 -14.50
CA ALA A 460 16.14 11.31 -13.19
C ALA A 460 16.59 9.84 -13.26
N ASP A 461 17.73 9.54 -12.63
CA ASP A 461 18.16 8.16 -12.36
C ASP A 461 17.05 7.42 -11.60
N THR A 462 16.48 6.40 -12.24
CA THR A 462 15.32 5.65 -11.78
C THR A 462 15.65 4.15 -11.80
N ARG A 463 15.41 3.44 -10.70
CA ARG A 463 15.83 2.03 -10.50
C ARG A 463 14.69 1.21 -9.89
N GLY A 464 14.53 -0.05 -10.29
CA GLY A 464 13.84 -1.05 -9.48
C GLY A 464 14.73 -1.54 -8.35
N LEU A 465 14.14 -1.93 -7.23
CA LEU A 465 14.85 -2.33 -6.01
C LEU A 465 14.30 -3.60 -5.36
N ARG A 466 12.97 -3.77 -5.33
CA ARG A 466 12.29 -4.91 -4.69
C ARG A 466 11.11 -5.39 -5.51
N VAL A 467 10.81 -6.67 -5.38
CA VAL A 467 9.59 -7.28 -5.93
C VAL A 467 9.16 -8.42 -5.02
N ALA A 468 7.86 -8.54 -4.72
CA ALA A 468 7.31 -9.57 -3.85
C ALA A 468 5.88 -9.93 -4.27
N MET A 469 5.44 -11.16 -4.01
CA MET A 469 4.01 -11.51 -4.09
C MET A 469 3.33 -11.13 -2.77
N GLY A 470 2.28 -10.32 -2.83
CA GLY A 470 1.40 -10.04 -1.69
C GLY A 470 0.63 -11.28 -1.25
N ARG A 471 -0.06 -11.21 -0.11
CA ARG A 471 -0.97 -12.29 0.31
C ARG A 471 -2.34 -12.22 -0.35
N ASP A 472 -2.71 -11.07 -0.91
CA ASP A 472 -3.82 -10.85 -1.84
C ASP A 472 -3.59 -11.48 -3.25
N GLY A 473 -2.48 -12.18 -3.47
CA GLY A 473 -2.12 -12.78 -4.76
C GLY A 473 -1.56 -11.80 -5.80
N MET A 474 -1.40 -10.51 -5.47
CA MET A 474 -0.93 -9.50 -6.41
C MET A 474 0.58 -9.31 -6.35
N LEU A 475 1.16 -8.79 -7.43
CA LEU A 475 2.59 -8.52 -7.52
C LEU A 475 2.88 -7.10 -7.01
N TYR A 476 3.78 -6.97 -6.04
CA TYR A 476 4.21 -5.69 -5.48
C TYR A 476 5.62 -5.36 -5.94
N TYR A 477 5.78 -4.16 -6.50
CA TYR A 477 7.04 -3.65 -7.01
C TYR A 477 7.47 -2.43 -6.21
N ALA A 478 8.77 -2.29 -5.92
CA ALA A 478 9.33 -1.05 -5.39
C ALA A 478 10.66 -0.68 -6.05
N GLY A 479 10.92 0.62 -6.10
CA GLY A 479 12.09 1.22 -6.74
C GLY A 479 12.50 2.54 -6.10
N SER A 480 13.52 3.18 -6.66
CA SER A 480 14.00 4.51 -6.26
C SER A 480 14.10 5.48 -7.42
N LEU A 481 13.97 6.77 -7.13
CA LEU A 481 14.39 7.87 -8.00
C LEU A 481 15.37 8.81 -7.27
N ASP A 482 16.37 9.33 -7.98
CA ASP A 482 17.37 10.27 -7.47
C ASP A 482 16.95 11.75 -7.63
N GLY A 483 15.67 12.04 -7.32
CA GLY A 483 15.05 13.38 -7.39
C GLY A 483 14.73 13.85 -8.82
N GLY A 484 13.80 14.81 -8.94
CA GLY A 484 13.40 15.38 -10.25
C GLY A 484 12.34 14.57 -11.00
N THR A 485 12.35 14.64 -12.33
CA THR A 485 11.36 14.02 -13.24
C THR A 485 11.75 12.59 -13.61
N THR A 486 10.88 11.63 -13.28
CA THR A 486 11.13 10.18 -13.37
C THR A 486 10.10 9.48 -14.27
N VAL A 487 10.52 8.38 -14.91
CA VAL A 487 9.65 7.52 -15.73
C VAL A 487 8.51 6.87 -14.95
N TYR A 488 8.55 6.82 -13.62
CA TYR A 488 7.42 6.35 -12.79
C TYR A 488 6.16 7.24 -12.88
N ARG A 489 6.25 8.41 -13.54
CA ARG A 489 5.08 9.25 -13.86
C ARG A 489 4.40 8.88 -15.19
N ARG A 490 4.90 7.86 -15.90
CA ARG A 490 4.37 7.33 -17.16
C ARG A 490 3.78 5.93 -16.97
N ASN A 491 2.87 5.53 -17.86
CA ASN A 491 2.45 4.14 -17.94
C ASN A 491 3.71 3.26 -18.09
N SER A 492 3.74 2.13 -17.40
CA SER A 492 4.92 1.24 -17.36
C SER A 492 5.27 0.62 -18.72
N GLN A 493 4.32 0.52 -19.66
CA GLN A 493 4.48 -0.09 -20.97
C GLN A 493 4.45 0.92 -22.12
N ASP A 494 3.77 2.08 -21.96
CA ASP A 494 3.84 3.21 -22.90
C ASP A 494 4.29 4.53 -22.24
N ILE A 495 5.49 4.99 -22.59
CA ILE A 495 6.05 6.26 -22.11
C ILE A 495 5.29 7.51 -22.59
N ASN A 496 4.40 7.39 -23.58
CA ASN A 496 3.60 8.52 -24.06
C ASN A 496 2.38 8.80 -23.19
N GLN A 497 1.87 7.79 -22.48
CA GLN A 497 0.76 7.92 -21.55
C GLN A 497 1.30 8.29 -20.15
N ASN A 498 0.62 9.22 -19.47
CA ASN A 498 0.93 9.51 -18.06
C ASN A 498 0.27 8.46 -17.16
N ALA A 499 0.93 8.10 -16.05
CA ALA A 499 0.35 7.23 -15.02
C ALA A 499 -0.57 7.98 -14.03
N SER A 500 -1.07 9.17 -14.40
CA SER A 500 -1.81 10.06 -13.50
C SER A 500 -3.10 9.46 -12.92
N TYR A 501 -3.65 8.42 -13.54
CA TYR A 501 -4.84 7.71 -13.06
C TYR A 501 -4.52 6.64 -12.01
N ASN A 502 -3.28 6.13 -12.00
CA ASN A 502 -2.87 4.97 -11.21
C ASN A 502 -1.84 5.36 -10.13
N VAL A 503 -1.35 6.61 -10.10
CA VAL A 503 -0.36 7.08 -9.12
C VAL A 503 -0.97 8.11 -8.17
N ASN A 504 -1.28 7.66 -6.96
CA ASN A 504 -1.85 8.50 -5.91
C ASN A 504 -0.80 9.48 -5.35
N ILE A 505 -1.26 10.68 -5.00
CA ILE A 505 -0.44 11.76 -4.46
C ILE A 505 -1.18 12.45 -3.33
N ASP A 506 -0.64 12.35 -2.12
CA ASP A 506 -1.09 13.03 -0.90
C ASP A 506 -0.01 14.03 -0.41
N ASN A 507 -0.26 14.67 0.73
CA ASN A 507 0.70 15.58 1.37
C ASN A 507 2.04 14.92 1.73
N TYR A 508 2.07 13.60 1.97
CA TYR A 508 3.25 12.86 2.39
C TYR A 508 4.07 12.24 1.25
N THR A 509 3.48 12.07 0.07
CA THR A 509 4.03 11.33 -1.08
C THR A 509 4.29 12.26 -2.27
N ASN A 510 3.71 13.47 -2.29
CA ASN A 510 3.99 14.52 -3.27
C ASN A 510 5.50 14.82 -3.40
N THR A 511 6.10 14.53 -4.55
CA THR A 511 7.54 14.67 -4.80
C THR A 511 8.02 16.11 -5.02
N SER A 512 7.20 17.13 -4.77
CA SER A 512 7.61 18.54 -4.80
C SER A 512 8.40 18.98 -3.57
N ASN A 513 9.22 20.03 -3.74
CA ASN A 513 10.11 20.60 -2.71
C ASN A 513 10.99 19.54 -2.01
N THR A 514 11.61 18.69 -2.82
CA THR A 514 12.36 17.48 -2.42
C THR A 514 13.88 17.64 -2.50
N ASN A 515 14.38 18.61 -3.27
CA ASN A 515 15.78 18.69 -3.71
C ASN A 515 16.27 17.38 -4.35
N SER A 516 17.58 17.16 -4.44
CA SER A 516 18.20 15.93 -4.98
C SER A 516 18.19 14.75 -4.00
N GLY A 517 17.11 14.59 -3.21
CA GLY A 517 16.94 13.43 -2.34
C GLY A 517 16.67 12.15 -3.13
N LYS A 518 16.92 11.00 -2.51
CA LYS A 518 16.49 9.69 -3.02
C LYS A 518 15.13 9.34 -2.41
N PHE A 519 14.16 8.95 -3.25
CA PHE A 519 12.79 8.64 -2.83
C PHE A 519 12.38 7.28 -3.33
N GLY A 520 11.57 6.58 -2.54
CA GLY A 520 10.96 5.33 -2.95
C GLY A 520 9.76 5.57 -3.88
N TYR A 521 9.57 4.68 -4.84
CA TYR A 521 8.31 4.47 -5.55
C TYR A 521 7.87 3.04 -5.30
N PHE A 522 6.58 2.80 -5.17
CA PHE A 522 6.03 1.45 -5.05
C PHE A 522 4.72 1.33 -5.82
N ALA A 523 4.37 0.10 -6.21
CA ALA A 523 3.24 -0.20 -7.07
C ALA A 523 2.65 -1.59 -6.79
N ARG A 524 1.32 -1.71 -6.95
CA ARG A 524 0.60 -2.98 -7.12
C ARG A 524 0.43 -3.25 -8.61
N VAL A 525 0.74 -4.47 -9.02
CA VAL A 525 0.92 -4.89 -10.41
C VAL A 525 0.15 -6.18 -10.65
N ASN A 526 -0.52 -6.29 -11.79
CA ASN A 526 -1.11 -7.56 -12.23
C ASN A 526 0.01 -8.54 -12.63
N PRO A 527 0.15 -9.71 -11.97
CA PRO A 527 1.24 -10.65 -12.25
C PRO A 527 1.19 -11.22 -13.68
N SER A 528 0.00 -11.41 -14.24
CA SER A 528 -0.21 -12.00 -15.58
C SER A 528 0.20 -11.04 -16.70
N THR A 529 -0.21 -9.77 -16.62
CA THR A 529 -0.06 -8.79 -17.70
C THR A 529 1.11 -7.82 -17.49
N GLY A 530 1.59 -7.68 -16.26
CA GLY A 530 2.52 -6.63 -15.87
C GLY A 530 1.88 -5.25 -15.72
N GLU A 531 0.56 -5.13 -15.82
CA GLU A 531 -0.11 -3.83 -15.69
C GLU A 531 0.08 -3.24 -14.28
N VAL A 532 0.56 -1.99 -14.19
CA VAL A 532 0.63 -1.24 -12.93
C VAL A 532 -0.74 -0.69 -12.60
N LEU A 533 -1.44 -1.33 -11.68
CA LEU A 533 -2.81 -0.99 -11.28
C LEU A 533 -2.87 0.22 -10.36
N LYS A 534 -1.96 0.27 -9.37
CA LYS A 534 -1.81 1.38 -8.43
C LYS A 534 -0.34 1.62 -8.11
N GLY A 535 0.01 2.84 -7.74
CA GLY A 535 1.35 3.21 -7.29
C GLY A 535 1.39 4.51 -6.51
N GLN A 536 2.48 4.74 -5.79
CA GLN A 536 2.62 5.89 -4.88
C GLN A 536 4.12 6.07 -4.51
N TYR A 537 4.48 7.17 -3.86
CA TYR A 537 5.87 7.49 -3.49
C TYR A 537 6.13 7.43 -1.98
N ALA A 538 7.10 6.61 -1.57
CA ALA A 538 7.62 6.63 -0.21
C ALA A 538 8.57 7.82 -0.05
N VAL A 539 8.02 8.91 0.50
CA VAL A 539 8.71 10.17 0.80
C VAL A 539 8.53 10.49 2.28
N ASN A 540 9.60 10.91 2.95
CA ASN A 540 9.53 11.47 4.30
C ASN A 540 9.24 12.98 4.22
N ARG A 541 8.53 13.51 5.21
CA ARG A 541 8.31 14.96 5.37
C ARG A 541 9.01 15.45 6.63
N LEU A 542 9.62 16.63 6.55
CA LEU A 542 10.00 17.39 7.74
C LEU A 542 8.76 18.11 8.30
N SER A 543 8.78 18.54 9.56
CA SER A 543 7.72 19.40 10.15
C SER A 543 7.53 20.73 9.39
N SER A 544 8.50 21.14 8.56
CA SER A 544 8.41 22.27 7.63
C SER A 544 7.76 21.94 6.27
N GLY A 545 7.17 20.75 6.11
CA GLY A 545 6.55 20.28 4.85
C GLY A 545 7.53 19.90 3.73
N ARG A 546 8.83 20.15 3.91
CA ARG A 546 9.87 19.83 2.91
C ARG A 546 10.02 18.31 2.76
N GLY A 547 10.13 17.85 1.51
CA GLY A 547 10.31 16.45 1.15
C GLY A 547 11.72 15.93 1.45
N ASN A 548 11.80 14.66 1.80
CA ASN A 548 12.99 14.07 2.39
C ASN A 548 13.08 12.54 2.17
N SER A 549 14.27 11.97 2.30
CA SER A 549 14.60 10.65 1.74
C SER A 549 14.08 9.45 2.54
N PHE A 550 13.56 8.45 1.82
CA PHE A 550 13.23 7.12 2.32
C PHE A 550 13.78 6.08 1.34
N GLY A 551 14.66 5.20 1.81
CA GLY A 551 15.19 4.09 1.01
C GLY A 551 14.40 2.82 1.27
N ILE A 552 13.78 2.25 0.24
CA ILE A 552 13.00 1.01 0.36
C ILE A 552 13.96 -0.19 0.31
N ASN A 553 13.86 -1.05 1.33
CA ASN A 553 14.65 -2.27 1.48
C ASN A 553 13.81 -3.55 1.53
N ALA A 554 12.50 -3.46 1.75
CA ALA A 554 11.57 -4.58 1.69
C ALA A 554 10.15 -4.05 1.41
N ILE A 555 9.33 -4.85 0.73
CA ILE A 555 7.92 -4.55 0.46
C ILE A 555 7.12 -5.86 0.51
N THR A 556 5.92 -5.81 1.06
CA THR A 556 4.95 -6.90 1.06
C THR A 556 3.54 -6.33 1.21
N ALA A 557 2.51 -7.17 1.09
CA ALA A 557 1.14 -6.82 1.40
C ALA A 557 0.40 -7.98 2.09
N ASP A 558 -0.54 -7.64 2.96
CA ASP A 558 -1.35 -8.63 3.69
C ASP A 558 -2.55 -9.13 2.86
N GLU A 559 -3.38 -9.97 3.49
CA GLU A 559 -4.54 -10.60 2.85
C GLU A 559 -5.59 -9.56 2.36
N SER A 560 -5.59 -8.35 2.91
CA SER A 560 -6.46 -7.25 2.45
C SER A 560 -5.86 -6.39 1.35
N GLY A 561 -4.59 -6.63 0.99
CA GLY A 561 -3.81 -5.80 0.09
C GLY A 561 -3.19 -4.56 0.74
N GLN A 562 -3.30 -4.40 2.08
CA GLN A 562 -2.61 -3.34 2.86
C GLN A 562 -1.09 -3.50 2.66
N VAL A 563 -0.40 -2.43 2.26
CA VAL A 563 1.00 -2.50 1.83
C VAL A 563 1.94 -2.08 2.94
N PHE A 564 2.96 -2.89 3.18
CA PHE A 564 3.96 -2.66 4.21
C PHE A 564 5.34 -2.50 3.57
N ILE A 565 5.99 -1.37 3.87
CA ILE A 565 7.26 -0.96 3.26
C ILE A 565 8.32 -0.82 4.36
N GLY A 566 9.26 -1.76 4.39
CA GLY A 566 10.45 -1.69 5.24
C GLY A 566 11.57 -0.90 4.58
N GLY A 567 12.22 -0.01 5.32
CA GLY A 567 13.28 0.81 4.76
C GLY A 567 14.22 1.48 5.76
N SER A 568 14.99 2.42 5.22
CA SER A 568 15.83 3.34 5.98
C SER A 568 15.35 4.78 5.80
N SER A 569 15.00 5.44 6.89
CA SER A 569 14.68 6.88 6.90
C SER A 569 15.97 7.72 6.88
N ALA A 570 16.03 8.72 6.01
CA ALA A 570 17.15 9.64 5.89
C ALA A 570 16.69 11.11 6.01
N ALA A 571 16.98 11.69 7.17
CA ALA A 571 16.53 12.94 7.82
C ALA A 571 15.09 12.88 8.36
N SER A 572 14.71 13.85 9.20
CA SER A 572 13.57 13.75 10.13
C SER A 572 12.26 13.25 9.51
N VAL A 573 11.54 12.46 10.30
CA VAL A 573 10.12 12.12 10.09
C VAL A 573 9.25 13.25 10.67
N LYS A 574 8.12 13.56 10.05
CA LYS A 574 7.14 14.56 10.53
C LYS A 574 6.55 14.04 11.84
N HIS A 575 6.31 14.92 12.82
CA HIS A 575 5.75 14.52 14.12
C HIS A 575 6.60 13.47 14.87
N ARG A 576 7.93 13.41 14.63
CA ARG A 576 8.81 12.43 15.29
C ARG A 576 8.68 12.46 16.82
N ASP A 577 8.55 13.65 17.37
CA ASP A 577 8.42 13.95 18.78
C ASP A 577 7.13 13.39 19.42
N GLU A 578 6.15 13.04 18.59
CA GLU A 578 4.92 12.34 19.00
C GLU A 578 5.10 10.80 18.93
N LEU A 579 6.01 10.30 18.08
CA LEU A 579 6.22 8.87 17.83
C LEU A 579 6.76 8.11 19.06
N LYS A 580 6.18 6.94 19.31
CA LYS A 580 6.48 6.02 20.41
C LYS A 580 6.36 4.56 19.93
N ILE A 581 6.96 3.64 20.69
CA ILE A 581 6.71 2.20 20.62
C ILE A 581 6.41 1.72 22.05
N ASN A 582 5.21 1.18 22.31
CA ASN A 582 4.69 0.83 23.63
C ASN A 582 4.97 1.91 24.70
N GLY A 583 4.59 3.15 24.42
CA GLY A 583 4.78 4.34 25.27
C GLY A 583 6.21 4.89 25.31
N THR A 584 7.19 4.16 24.76
CA THR A 584 8.60 4.59 24.72
C THR A 584 8.82 5.54 23.55
N ALA A 585 9.03 6.82 23.82
CA ALA A 585 9.30 7.84 22.81
C ALA A 585 10.52 7.48 21.93
N VAL A 586 10.38 7.69 20.63
CA VAL A 586 11.46 7.48 19.64
C VAL A 586 12.62 8.44 19.92
N GLY A 587 13.84 7.92 19.93
CA GLY A 587 15.05 8.67 20.28
C GLY A 587 15.39 9.79 19.31
N ASN A 588 16.48 10.51 19.57
CA ASN A 588 16.98 11.54 18.63
C ASN A 588 17.23 10.97 17.22
N TYR A 589 17.03 11.78 16.19
CA TYR A 589 17.24 11.36 14.80
C TYR A 589 18.72 11.04 14.49
N THR A 590 18.95 9.92 13.81
CA THR A 590 20.24 9.38 13.38
C THR A 590 20.19 8.95 11.91
N ASN A 591 21.34 8.85 11.22
CA ASN A 591 21.30 8.62 9.77
C ASN A 591 20.99 7.17 9.37
N GLY A 592 19.89 6.95 8.63
CA GLY A 592 19.52 5.62 8.11
C GLY A 592 18.85 4.73 9.15
N GLU A 593 17.82 5.24 9.81
CA GLU A 593 17.05 4.54 10.85
C GLU A 593 16.09 3.52 10.26
N GLY A 594 15.89 2.39 10.95
CA GLY A 594 14.89 1.39 10.60
C GLY A 594 13.49 1.96 10.74
N ALA A 595 12.79 2.05 9.60
CA ALA A 595 11.46 2.60 9.51
C ALA A 595 10.54 1.68 8.71
N VAL A 596 9.28 1.62 9.13
CA VAL A 596 8.18 0.97 8.39
C VAL A 596 7.14 2.03 8.07
N ILE A 597 6.60 1.97 6.86
CA ILE A 597 5.38 2.68 6.47
C ILE A 597 4.33 1.63 6.09
N ALA A 598 3.13 1.72 6.67
CA ALA A 598 1.96 0.99 6.18
C ALA A 598 1.07 1.93 5.38
N ILE A 599 0.48 1.40 4.31
CA ILE A 599 -0.32 2.11 3.31
C ILE A 599 -1.62 1.32 3.11
N SER A 600 -2.74 2.05 3.03
CA SER A 600 -4.05 1.46 2.76
C SER A 600 -4.06 0.66 1.43
N ALA A 601 -4.90 -0.37 1.34
CA ALA A 601 -4.97 -1.26 0.17
C ALA A 601 -5.35 -0.54 -1.16
N ASP A 602 -5.94 0.65 -1.05
CA ASP A 602 -6.30 1.52 -2.16
C ASP A 602 -5.22 2.57 -2.51
N PHE A 603 -4.11 2.61 -1.76
CA PHE A 603 -2.95 3.51 -1.89
C PHE A 603 -3.29 4.99 -1.61
N THR A 604 -4.33 5.33 -0.86
CA THR A 604 -4.69 6.73 -0.58
C THR A 604 -4.15 7.25 0.76
N SER A 605 -4.06 6.39 1.78
CA SER A 605 -3.72 6.76 3.15
C SER A 605 -2.42 6.12 3.66
N ARG A 606 -1.77 6.79 4.61
CA ARG A 606 -0.64 6.25 5.39
C ARG A 606 -1.13 5.90 6.80
N GLU A 607 -1.31 4.61 7.04
CA GLU A 607 -1.96 4.09 8.26
C GLU A 607 -0.95 3.81 9.39
N LEU A 608 0.35 3.78 9.09
CA LEU A 608 1.41 3.67 10.10
C LEU A 608 2.71 4.31 9.60
N VAL A 609 3.42 5.00 10.50
CA VAL A 609 4.84 5.32 10.35
C VAL A 609 5.56 4.97 11.65
N ALA A 610 6.28 3.85 11.65
CA ALA A 610 6.99 3.34 12.84
C ALA A 610 8.51 3.47 12.66
N VAL A 611 9.22 3.84 13.75
CA VAL A 611 10.68 4.01 13.77
C VAL A 611 11.24 3.48 15.09
N TRP A 612 12.17 2.54 15.04
CA TRP A 612 12.68 1.84 16.25
C TRP A 612 13.96 2.46 16.84
N ALA A 613 14.31 3.69 16.49
CA ALA A 613 15.52 4.34 16.97
C ALA A 613 15.47 4.60 18.49
N GLY A 614 16.41 4.02 19.24
CA GLY A 614 16.56 4.25 20.68
C GLY A 614 17.44 5.46 21.02
N ASN A 615 17.48 5.83 22.30
CA ASN A 615 18.38 6.88 22.77
C ASN A 615 19.86 6.46 22.61
N GLY A 616 20.65 7.27 21.91
CA GLY A 616 22.04 6.94 21.60
C GLY A 616 22.22 5.93 20.46
N ALA A 617 21.21 5.74 19.61
CA ALA A 617 21.39 5.09 18.31
C ALA A 617 22.58 5.68 17.54
N VAL A 618 23.21 4.85 16.71
CA VAL A 618 24.27 5.27 15.78
C VAL A 618 23.86 4.80 14.39
N ALA A 619 24.25 5.58 13.37
CA ALA A 619 23.79 5.43 11.99
C ALA A 619 23.91 4.00 11.44
N ALA A 620 22.95 3.63 10.59
CA ALA A 620 22.72 2.32 9.96
C ALA A 620 21.98 1.28 10.83
N SER A 621 20.65 1.26 10.72
CA SER A 621 19.77 0.16 11.19
C SER A 621 18.49 0.06 10.36
N GLY A 622 18.58 0.17 9.03
CA GLY A 622 17.42 0.03 8.13
C GLY A 622 16.72 -1.33 8.28
N VAL A 623 15.41 -1.40 8.02
CA VAL A 623 14.71 -2.68 7.90
C VAL A 623 15.27 -3.43 6.69
N ASN A 624 15.60 -4.70 6.83
CA ASN A 624 16.17 -5.56 5.77
C ASN A 624 15.11 -6.49 5.16
N GLY A 625 14.21 -7.01 5.99
CA GLY A 625 13.08 -7.85 5.59
C GLY A 625 11.81 -7.46 6.35
N ILE A 626 10.65 -7.69 5.75
CA ILE A 626 9.33 -7.43 6.34
C ILE A 626 8.37 -8.53 5.89
N ALA A 627 7.64 -9.11 6.84
CA ALA A 627 6.64 -10.13 6.60
C ALA A 627 5.34 -9.76 7.31
N VAL A 628 4.22 -10.04 6.66
CA VAL A 628 2.88 -9.79 7.18
C VAL A 628 1.95 -10.95 6.85
N GLY A 629 0.91 -11.11 7.66
CA GLY A 629 -0.19 -12.02 7.41
C GLY A 629 -0.81 -12.57 8.68
N ASN A 630 -2.04 -13.06 8.58
CA ASN A 630 -2.84 -13.56 9.71
C ASN A 630 -2.85 -12.55 10.88
N GLY A 631 -2.96 -11.26 10.57
CA GLY A 631 -2.95 -10.15 11.54
C GLY A 631 -1.57 -9.81 12.15
N ILE A 632 -0.56 -10.67 11.98
CA ILE A 632 0.81 -10.47 12.47
C ILE A 632 1.62 -9.68 11.44
N ARG A 633 2.49 -8.80 11.94
CA ARG A 633 3.50 -8.10 11.15
C ARG A 633 4.86 -8.22 11.85
N ALA A 634 5.92 -8.45 11.08
CA ALA A 634 7.26 -8.67 11.59
C ALA A 634 8.33 -8.01 10.70
N ILE A 635 9.41 -7.50 11.32
CA ILE A 635 10.60 -6.98 10.62
C ILE A 635 11.89 -7.68 11.03
N ALA A 636 12.84 -7.76 10.10
CA ALA A 636 14.24 -8.07 10.34
C ALA A 636 15.10 -6.83 10.09
N SER A 637 16.13 -6.62 10.91
CA SER A 637 17.15 -5.59 10.72
C SER A 637 18.52 -6.04 11.27
N THR A 638 19.54 -5.26 10.97
CA THR A 638 20.87 -5.34 11.60
C THR A 638 21.10 -4.03 12.34
N ALA A 639 21.04 -4.08 13.66
CA ALA A 639 21.15 -2.91 14.51
C ALA A 639 22.63 -2.61 14.83
N SER A 640 23.07 -1.39 14.54
CA SER A 640 24.44 -0.90 14.83
C SER A 640 24.47 0.07 16.03
N GLY A 641 23.38 0.14 16.80
CA GLY A 641 23.19 1.06 17.92
C GLY A 641 21.95 0.71 18.75
N SER A 642 21.62 1.57 19.72
CA SER A 642 20.43 1.36 20.57
C SER A 642 19.15 1.45 19.75
N MET A 643 18.33 0.40 19.82
CA MET A 643 16.97 0.33 19.29
C MET A 643 16.01 0.31 20.47
N ILE A 644 14.74 0.65 20.24
CA ILE A 644 13.69 0.43 21.25
C ILE A 644 13.40 -1.07 21.32
N THR A 645 13.41 -1.62 22.53
CA THR A 645 13.06 -3.02 22.81
C THR A 645 11.78 -3.11 23.64
N VAL A 646 11.01 -4.17 23.41
CA VAL A 646 9.70 -4.44 24.01
C VAL A 646 9.65 -5.93 24.29
N ASN A 647 9.33 -6.34 25.52
CA ASN A 647 9.32 -7.74 25.96
C ASN A 647 10.48 -8.60 25.39
N PRO A 648 11.74 -8.13 25.43
CA PRO A 648 12.78 -8.68 24.58
C PRO A 648 13.31 -10.03 25.06
N VAL A 649 13.66 -10.90 24.11
CA VAL A 649 14.50 -12.09 24.34
C VAL A 649 15.92 -11.66 24.75
N GLN A 650 16.42 -10.59 24.14
CA GLN A 650 17.69 -9.94 24.44
C GLN A 650 17.52 -8.41 24.35
N GLY A 651 17.56 -7.73 25.49
CA GLY A 651 17.23 -6.29 25.60
C GLY A 651 18.36 -5.31 25.24
N THR A 652 19.57 -5.80 24.99
CA THR A 652 20.76 -4.98 24.67
C THR A 652 21.61 -5.63 23.59
N LEU A 653 22.30 -4.84 22.77
CA LEU A 653 23.36 -5.33 21.88
C LEU A 653 24.36 -6.21 22.65
N GLY A 654 24.68 -7.36 22.07
CA GLY A 654 25.77 -8.23 22.53
C GLY A 654 27.11 -7.84 21.89
N GLY A 655 27.08 -7.42 20.63
CA GLY A 655 28.27 -7.13 19.81
C GLY A 655 28.37 -5.69 19.34
N GLY A 656 29.15 -5.48 18.26
CA GLY A 656 29.21 -4.19 17.55
C GLY A 656 28.00 -3.96 16.65
N LYS A 657 27.37 -5.05 16.22
CA LYS A 657 26.07 -5.12 15.55
C LYS A 657 25.37 -6.40 15.97
N ASP A 658 24.05 -6.38 16.07
CA ASP A 658 23.25 -7.57 16.30
C ASP A 658 22.13 -7.69 15.26
N ALA A 659 21.58 -8.89 15.09
CA ALA A 659 20.26 -9.01 14.48
C ALA A 659 19.22 -8.32 15.38
N PHE A 660 18.23 -7.69 14.77
CA PHE A 660 17.10 -7.08 15.49
C PHE A 660 15.80 -7.46 14.80
N PHE A 661 14.77 -7.72 15.59
CA PHE A 661 13.41 -7.93 15.10
C PHE A 661 12.40 -7.11 15.91
N SER A 662 11.27 -6.81 15.29
CA SER A 662 10.06 -6.35 15.97
C SER A 662 8.85 -7.04 15.36
N ILE A 663 7.89 -7.41 16.21
CA ILE A 663 6.64 -8.07 15.88
C ILE A 663 5.50 -7.28 16.50
N TRP A 664 4.46 -6.99 15.73
CA TRP A 664 3.26 -6.29 16.17
C TRP A 664 2.00 -6.86 15.52
N GLY A 665 0.85 -6.59 16.13
CA GLY A 665 -0.41 -7.22 15.77
C GLY A 665 -0.52 -8.63 16.33
N ASN A 666 -1.75 -9.10 16.47
CA ASN A 666 -2.05 -10.41 17.03
C ASN A 666 -2.37 -11.41 15.93
N ALA A 667 -2.08 -12.68 16.18
CA ALA A 667 -2.51 -13.78 15.33
C ALA A 667 -4.04 -13.79 15.23
N THR A 668 -4.57 -13.29 14.12
CA THR A 668 -5.95 -13.53 13.74
C THR A 668 -5.98 -14.85 12.99
N THR A 669 -6.86 -15.77 13.39
CA THR A 669 -7.31 -16.78 12.43
C THR A 669 -8.06 -16.01 11.35
N PRO A 670 -7.67 -16.09 10.06
CA PRO A 670 -8.55 -15.64 9.00
C PRO A 670 -9.85 -16.46 9.08
N THR A 671 -10.97 -15.95 8.59
CA THR A 671 -12.13 -16.81 8.39
C THR A 671 -11.84 -17.68 7.16
N PRO A 672 -11.84 -19.03 7.25
CA PRO A 672 -11.68 -19.88 6.08
C PRO A 672 -12.76 -19.60 5.03
N GLU A 673 -12.34 -19.47 3.78
CA GLU A 673 -13.20 -19.13 2.65
C GLU A 673 -13.51 -20.38 1.82
N ILE A 674 -14.77 -20.50 1.40
CA ILE A 674 -15.28 -21.62 0.61
C ILE A 674 -15.50 -21.15 -0.83
N SER A 675 -15.03 -21.95 -1.80
CA SER A 675 -15.29 -21.76 -3.23
C SER A 675 -15.62 -23.08 -3.92
N ILE A 676 -16.21 -23.04 -5.11
CA ILE A 676 -16.58 -24.21 -5.91
C ILE A 676 -16.08 -24.05 -7.34
N SER A 677 -15.70 -25.15 -7.99
CA SER A 677 -15.25 -25.16 -9.39
C SER A 677 -16.37 -25.48 -10.38
N ASP A 678 -16.35 -24.85 -11.53
CA ASP A 678 -17.13 -25.25 -12.70
C ASP A 678 -16.68 -26.62 -13.26
N VAL A 679 -17.54 -27.25 -14.06
CA VAL A 679 -17.25 -28.52 -14.75
C VAL A 679 -17.97 -28.62 -16.09
N THR A 680 -17.36 -29.29 -17.07
CA THR A 680 -17.97 -29.63 -18.35
C THR A 680 -17.91 -31.13 -18.59
N VAL A 681 -19.01 -31.72 -19.04
CA VAL A 681 -19.19 -33.16 -19.26
C VAL A 681 -20.06 -33.37 -20.51
N THR A 682 -19.92 -34.52 -21.17
CA THR A 682 -20.72 -34.93 -22.34
C THR A 682 -21.72 -36.00 -21.88
N GLU A 683 -23.01 -35.94 -22.21
CA GLU A 683 -24.00 -36.84 -21.58
C GLU A 683 -23.88 -38.32 -22.01
N GLY A 684 -23.62 -38.57 -23.29
CA GLY A 684 -23.52 -39.92 -23.86
C GLY A 684 -24.88 -40.54 -24.24
N ASP A 685 -24.86 -41.45 -25.20
CA ASP A 685 -26.03 -42.09 -25.85
C ASP A 685 -26.90 -43.00 -24.94
N GLY A 686 -26.86 -42.83 -23.61
CA GLY A 686 -27.58 -43.67 -22.65
C GLY A 686 -26.80 -43.97 -21.37
N GLY A 687 -27.46 -43.79 -20.22
CA GLY A 687 -26.97 -44.24 -18.92
C GLY A 687 -26.76 -43.09 -17.94
N THR A 688 -25.70 -43.15 -17.13
CA THR A 688 -25.42 -42.11 -16.13
C THR A 688 -23.92 -41.85 -16.01
N LEU A 689 -23.53 -40.59 -16.15
CA LEU A 689 -22.17 -40.09 -15.90
C LEU A 689 -22.17 -39.17 -14.67
N ASN A 690 -20.99 -38.75 -14.20
CA ASN A 690 -20.88 -37.81 -13.08
C ASN A 690 -20.19 -36.52 -13.51
N ALA A 691 -20.85 -35.39 -13.28
CA ALA A 691 -20.20 -34.09 -13.21
C ALA A 691 -19.53 -33.95 -11.82
N GLU A 692 -18.21 -33.84 -11.78
CA GLU A 692 -17.43 -33.72 -10.54
C GLU A 692 -17.03 -32.26 -10.28
N LEU A 693 -17.80 -31.55 -9.43
CA LEU A 693 -17.48 -30.19 -8.99
C LEU A 693 -16.64 -30.25 -7.71
N THR A 694 -15.55 -29.48 -7.65
CA THR A 694 -14.64 -29.46 -6.48
C THR A 694 -14.92 -28.24 -5.63
N VAL A 695 -15.34 -28.46 -4.38
CA VAL A 695 -15.46 -27.42 -3.36
C VAL A 695 -14.15 -27.34 -2.59
N SER A 696 -13.59 -26.15 -2.47
CA SER A 696 -12.30 -25.86 -1.85
C SER A 696 -12.44 -24.96 -0.63
N LEU A 697 -11.54 -25.13 0.35
CA LEU A 697 -11.43 -24.33 1.56
C LEU A 697 -10.06 -23.66 1.62
N SER A 698 -10.01 -22.33 1.82
CA SER A 698 -8.77 -21.55 1.68
C SER A 698 -7.65 -21.90 2.68
N GLN A 699 -8.00 -22.51 3.81
CA GLN A 699 -7.06 -22.93 4.87
C GLN A 699 -7.66 -24.02 5.76
N ASN A 700 -6.82 -24.69 6.55
CA ASN A 700 -7.27 -25.77 7.44
C ASN A 700 -8.05 -25.20 8.64
N PRO A 701 -9.28 -25.69 8.92
CA PRO A 701 -10.12 -25.05 9.92
C PRO A 701 -9.80 -25.55 11.34
N THR A 702 -10.08 -24.72 12.35
CA THR A 702 -9.78 -25.03 13.76
C THR A 702 -10.91 -25.81 14.45
N ASN A 703 -12.12 -25.73 13.92
CA ASN A 703 -13.29 -26.56 14.22
C ASN A 703 -13.86 -27.07 12.89
N ASP A 704 -14.80 -28.00 12.91
CA ASP A 704 -15.49 -28.43 11.69
C ASP A 704 -16.14 -27.22 10.99
N ILE A 705 -16.06 -27.20 9.66
CA ILE A 705 -16.79 -26.27 8.79
C ILE A 705 -17.81 -27.06 8.00
N THR A 706 -19.04 -26.59 7.99
CA THR A 706 -20.13 -27.14 7.17
C THR A 706 -20.57 -26.13 6.14
N VAL A 707 -21.00 -26.61 4.97
CA VAL A 707 -21.66 -25.81 3.94
C VAL A 707 -22.69 -26.69 3.23
N ASP A 708 -23.90 -26.18 3.07
CA ASP A 708 -24.93 -26.85 2.29
C ASP A 708 -24.73 -26.55 0.81
N PHE A 709 -25.05 -27.52 -0.04
CA PHE A 709 -25.15 -27.35 -1.48
C PHE A 709 -26.52 -27.83 -1.98
N VAL A 710 -27.01 -27.20 -3.04
CA VAL A 710 -28.19 -27.66 -3.79
C VAL A 710 -28.02 -27.35 -5.27
N THR A 711 -28.44 -28.28 -6.13
CA THR A 711 -28.50 -28.07 -7.58
C THR A 711 -29.68 -27.19 -7.96
N GLU A 712 -29.49 -26.27 -8.89
CA GLU A 712 -30.55 -25.46 -9.50
C GLU A 712 -30.48 -25.58 -11.04
N SER A 713 -31.64 -25.52 -11.71
CA SER A 713 -31.71 -25.53 -13.18
C SER A 713 -31.06 -24.29 -13.78
N GLY A 714 -30.21 -24.50 -14.79
CA GLY A 714 -29.94 -23.52 -15.83
C GLY A 714 -30.88 -23.79 -17.00
N THR A 715 -30.31 -24.14 -18.15
CA THR A 715 -31.09 -24.72 -19.26
C THR A 715 -31.47 -26.18 -19.02
N ALA A 716 -30.66 -26.94 -18.28
CA ALA A 716 -30.91 -28.35 -17.99
C ALA A 716 -32.05 -28.60 -17.00
N THR A 717 -32.80 -29.67 -17.26
CA THR A 717 -34.01 -30.07 -16.52
C THR A 717 -33.74 -31.25 -15.56
N PRO A 718 -33.86 -31.05 -14.24
CA PRO A 718 -33.61 -32.12 -13.28
C PRO A 718 -34.63 -33.26 -13.40
N GLY A 719 -34.11 -34.48 -13.40
CA GLY A 719 -34.85 -35.73 -13.63
C GLY A 719 -35.02 -36.10 -15.11
N SER A 720 -34.67 -35.20 -16.03
CA SER A 720 -34.37 -35.51 -17.42
C SER A 720 -32.85 -35.65 -17.55
N ASP A 721 -32.13 -34.53 -17.47
CA ASP A 721 -30.76 -34.42 -18.01
C ASP A 721 -29.70 -34.52 -16.89
N TYR A 722 -30.09 -34.21 -15.65
CA TYR A 722 -29.30 -34.48 -14.44
C TYR A 722 -30.18 -34.82 -13.22
N GLU A 723 -29.64 -35.51 -12.20
CA GLU A 723 -30.37 -35.73 -10.94
C GLU A 723 -30.26 -34.51 -10.01
N HIS A 724 -31.39 -33.92 -9.61
CA HIS A 724 -31.40 -32.87 -8.59
C HIS A 724 -30.87 -33.42 -7.25
N GLN A 725 -29.82 -32.78 -6.73
CA GLN A 725 -29.13 -33.19 -5.52
C GLN A 725 -28.93 -32.01 -4.56
N GLY A 726 -29.00 -32.29 -3.27
CA GLY A 726 -28.51 -31.40 -2.24
C GLY A 726 -27.95 -32.18 -1.06
N GLY A 727 -27.19 -31.49 -0.21
CA GLY A 727 -26.59 -32.08 0.98
C GLY A 727 -25.65 -31.11 1.67
N THR A 728 -24.97 -31.59 2.72
CA THR A 728 -24.00 -30.81 3.49
C THR A 728 -22.61 -31.39 3.30
N LEU A 729 -21.64 -30.56 2.93
CA LEU A 729 -20.22 -30.90 2.97
C LEU A 729 -19.65 -30.58 4.34
N THR A 730 -18.61 -31.32 4.76
CA THR A 730 -17.91 -31.06 6.03
C THR A 730 -16.40 -31.09 5.82
N PHE A 731 -15.74 -30.03 6.25
CA PHE A 731 -14.28 -29.92 6.34
C PHE A 731 -13.87 -30.02 7.81
N VAL A 732 -13.10 -31.04 8.15
CA VAL A 732 -12.67 -31.30 9.54
C VAL A 732 -11.23 -30.80 9.78
N PRO A 733 -10.87 -30.38 11.00
CA PRO A 733 -9.51 -30.00 11.35
C PRO A 733 -8.49 -31.12 11.04
N GLY A 734 -7.40 -30.75 10.37
CA GLY A 734 -6.38 -31.67 9.86
C GLY A 734 -6.79 -32.50 8.63
N GLY A 735 -7.98 -32.28 8.08
CA GLY A 735 -8.50 -32.97 6.89
C GLY A 735 -8.00 -32.38 5.57
N ASN A 736 -8.55 -32.91 4.46
CA ASN A 736 -8.37 -32.35 3.13
C ASN A 736 -9.03 -30.97 3.02
N LEU A 737 -8.41 -30.06 2.27
CA LEU A 737 -8.97 -28.74 1.96
C LEU A 737 -9.90 -28.75 0.73
N THR A 738 -10.18 -29.92 0.18
CA THR A 738 -11.10 -30.09 -0.97
C THR A 738 -12.08 -31.24 -0.72
N GLN A 739 -13.29 -31.07 -1.23
CA GLN A 739 -14.37 -32.04 -1.28
C GLN A 739 -14.95 -32.08 -2.70
N THR A 740 -15.56 -33.19 -3.12
CA THR A 740 -16.11 -33.33 -4.48
C THR A 740 -17.60 -33.62 -4.43
N ILE A 741 -18.40 -32.74 -5.03
CA ILE A 741 -19.82 -32.96 -5.34
C ILE A 741 -19.87 -33.75 -6.64
N ARG A 742 -20.72 -34.79 -6.70
CA ARG A 742 -20.89 -35.65 -7.88
C ARG A 742 -22.35 -35.63 -8.29
N ILE A 743 -22.67 -34.81 -9.29
CA ILE A 743 -24.02 -34.75 -9.85
C ILE A 743 -24.14 -35.79 -10.96
N ALA A 744 -25.14 -36.66 -10.87
CA ALA A 744 -25.45 -37.64 -11.89
C ALA A 744 -26.06 -36.95 -13.13
N ILE A 745 -25.47 -37.18 -14.30
CA ILE A 745 -25.94 -36.70 -15.60
C ILE A 745 -26.57 -37.88 -16.32
N THR A 746 -27.80 -37.72 -16.79
CA THR A 746 -28.49 -38.74 -17.60
C THR A 746 -28.04 -38.59 -19.04
N GLY A 747 -27.65 -39.69 -19.67
CA GLY A 747 -27.50 -39.74 -21.12
C GLY A 747 -28.75 -40.33 -21.78
N ASP A 748 -29.20 -39.76 -22.91
CA ASP A 748 -30.25 -40.35 -23.75
C ASP A 748 -29.89 -40.40 -25.25
N THR A 749 -30.79 -40.08 -26.18
CA THR A 749 -30.53 -40.07 -27.64
C THR A 749 -31.25 -38.93 -28.38
N ASP A 750 -31.87 -37.99 -27.66
CA ASP A 750 -32.63 -36.89 -28.25
C ASP A 750 -31.69 -35.74 -28.65
N VAL A 751 -31.95 -35.10 -29.79
CA VAL A 751 -31.03 -34.10 -30.36
C VAL A 751 -31.38 -32.72 -29.82
N GLU A 752 -30.62 -32.28 -28.82
CA GLU A 752 -30.81 -31.01 -28.11
C GLU A 752 -29.64 -30.01 -28.29
N GLU A 753 -29.53 -29.00 -27.43
CA GLU A 753 -28.40 -28.06 -27.40
C GLU A 753 -27.49 -28.37 -26.20
N ASN A 754 -26.34 -27.70 -26.07
CA ASN A 754 -25.53 -27.85 -24.85
C ASN A 754 -26.25 -27.19 -23.68
N GLU A 755 -26.37 -27.89 -22.56
CA GLU A 755 -27.17 -27.45 -21.43
C GLU A 755 -26.34 -27.09 -20.19
N THR A 756 -26.97 -26.43 -19.23
CA THR A 756 -26.33 -25.96 -17.99
C THR A 756 -27.18 -26.21 -16.75
N PHE A 757 -26.53 -26.53 -15.64
CA PHE A 757 -27.11 -26.51 -14.30
C PHE A 757 -26.14 -25.82 -13.32
N PHE A 758 -26.66 -25.37 -12.19
CA PHE A 758 -25.89 -24.70 -11.14
C PHE A 758 -25.81 -25.56 -9.90
N VAL A 759 -24.75 -25.39 -9.11
CA VAL A 759 -24.62 -25.93 -7.75
C VAL A 759 -24.38 -24.75 -6.81
N ASN A 760 -25.42 -24.36 -6.09
CA ASN A 760 -25.39 -23.23 -5.17
C ASN A 760 -24.92 -23.68 -3.78
N LEU A 761 -23.92 -22.99 -3.23
CA LEU A 761 -23.48 -23.13 -1.84
C LEU A 761 -24.25 -22.16 -0.93
N SER A 762 -24.59 -22.60 0.29
CA SER A 762 -25.33 -21.82 1.28
C SER A 762 -25.13 -22.37 2.70
N ASN A 763 -25.70 -21.69 3.71
CA ASN A 763 -25.73 -22.12 5.11
C ASN A 763 -24.35 -22.52 5.66
N GLU A 764 -23.32 -21.73 5.35
CA GLU A 764 -22.00 -21.98 5.89
C GLU A 764 -21.98 -21.83 7.42
N SER A 765 -21.20 -22.69 8.07
CA SER A 765 -20.94 -22.58 9.51
C SER A 765 -20.32 -21.22 9.84
N SER A 766 -20.75 -20.55 10.92
CA SER A 766 -20.31 -19.19 11.33
C SER A 766 -18.80 -18.94 11.46
N ASN A 767 -17.98 -20.00 11.46
CA ASN A 767 -16.53 -20.00 11.40
C ASN A 767 -15.97 -20.16 9.97
N ALA A 768 -16.76 -19.82 8.95
CA ALA A 768 -16.45 -19.84 7.52
C ALA A 768 -17.16 -18.68 6.81
N THR A 769 -16.75 -18.38 5.58
CA THR A 769 -17.46 -17.48 4.64
C THR A 769 -17.42 -18.06 3.24
N ILE A 770 -18.49 -17.90 2.46
CA ILE A 770 -18.48 -18.32 1.04
C ILE A 770 -17.90 -17.17 0.19
N ALA A 771 -16.78 -17.43 -0.49
CA ALA A 771 -16.13 -16.49 -1.41
C ALA A 771 -16.60 -16.67 -2.86
N ASP A 772 -16.94 -17.91 -3.24
CA ASP A 772 -17.64 -18.23 -4.48
C ASP A 772 -18.76 -19.23 -4.16
N ASN A 773 -20.00 -18.84 -4.46
CA ASN A 773 -21.20 -19.53 -4.04
C ASN A 773 -21.90 -20.33 -5.14
N GLN A 774 -21.39 -20.36 -6.38
CA GLN A 774 -22.06 -21.04 -7.49
C GLN A 774 -21.08 -21.72 -8.44
N GLY A 775 -21.15 -23.05 -8.51
CA GLY A 775 -20.44 -23.82 -9.54
C GLY A 775 -21.35 -24.09 -10.73
N VAL A 776 -20.84 -23.90 -11.94
CA VAL A 776 -21.57 -24.16 -13.20
C VAL A 776 -21.22 -25.55 -13.74
N GLY A 777 -22.23 -26.38 -13.93
CA GLY A 777 -22.13 -27.64 -14.67
C GLY A 777 -22.62 -27.46 -16.10
N THR A 778 -21.78 -27.71 -17.10
CA THR A 778 -22.14 -27.73 -18.53
C THR A 778 -22.24 -29.17 -19.05
N ILE A 779 -23.38 -29.50 -19.64
CA ILE A 779 -23.65 -30.77 -20.33
C ILE A 779 -23.51 -30.52 -21.84
N LEU A 780 -22.73 -31.36 -22.53
CA LEU A 780 -22.45 -31.24 -23.96
C LEU A 780 -23.18 -32.34 -24.73
N ASN A 781 -24.15 -31.94 -25.57
CA ASN A 781 -24.86 -32.84 -26.46
C ASN A 781 -23.91 -33.54 -27.43
N ASN A 782 -24.02 -34.86 -27.55
CA ASN A 782 -23.29 -35.65 -28.56
C ASN A 782 -24.16 -36.41 -29.58
N ASP A 783 -25.47 -36.24 -29.56
CA ASP A 783 -26.42 -36.92 -30.43
C ASP A 783 -26.57 -36.30 -31.81
N SER A 784 -27.10 -37.08 -32.76
CA SER A 784 -27.25 -36.65 -34.15
C SER A 784 -28.44 -37.26 -34.87
N THR A 785 -29.12 -36.43 -35.68
CA THR A 785 -30.32 -36.88 -36.40
C THR A 785 -30.03 -38.03 -37.38
N PRO A 786 -30.87 -39.09 -37.43
CA PRO A 786 -30.66 -40.21 -38.35
C PRO A 786 -30.71 -39.76 -39.83
N PRO A 787 -29.82 -40.29 -40.70
CA PRO A 787 -29.81 -39.93 -42.12
C PRO A 787 -31.12 -40.36 -42.81
N THR A 788 -31.77 -39.43 -43.50
CA THR A 788 -33.04 -39.68 -44.18
C THR A 788 -32.90 -40.67 -45.35
N PRO A 789 -33.85 -41.61 -45.54
CA PRO A 789 -33.79 -42.58 -46.63
C PRO A 789 -34.02 -41.90 -48.00
N PRO A 790 -33.37 -42.38 -49.08
CA PRO A 790 -33.38 -41.70 -50.38
C PRO A 790 -34.76 -41.69 -51.05
N ILE A 791 -35.17 -40.52 -51.53
CA ILE A 791 -36.48 -40.25 -52.13
C ILE A 791 -36.56 -40.81 -53.56
N ASN A 792 -37.68 -41.47 -53.91
CA ASN A 792 -37.92 -42.08 -55.21
C ASN A 792 -38.40 -41.03 -56.26
N PRO A 793 -37.77 -40.85 -57.44
CA PRO A 793 -37.95 -39.64 -58.27
C PRO A 793 -39.23 -39.53 -59.13
N ASN A 794 -40.26 -40.37 -58.91
CA ASN A 794 -41.28 -40.68 -59.93
C ASN A 794 -42.75 -40.41 -59.52
N ASP A 795 -43.01 -39.51 -58.56
CA ASP A 795 -44.37 -39.01 -58.32
C ASP A 795 -44.47 -37.52 -58.64
N ASN A 796 -45.31 -37.18 -59.62
CA ASN A 796 -45.45 -35.84 -60.15
C ASN A 796 -46.89 -35.55 -60.56
N ASN A 797 -47.76 -35.32 -59.56
CA ASN A 797 -48.99 -34.55 -59.70
C ASN A 797 -49.48 -33.90 -58.38
N ASP A 798 -48.91 -32.75 -58.03
CA ASP A 798 -49.72 -31.62 -57.54
C ASP A 798 -49.06 -30.29 -57.98
N SER A 799 -49.86 -29.26 -58.25
CA SER A 799 -49.39 -28.04 -58.91
C SER A 799 -50.16 -26.77 -58.54
N THR A 800 -49.67 -26.01 -57.57
CA THR A 800 -49.71 -24.53 -57.47
C THR A 800 -48.54 -24.07 -56.55
N PRO A 801 -48.10 -22.80 -56.53
CA PRO A 801 -47.01 -22.38 -57.40
C PRO A 801 -45.83 -21.73 -56.66
N LEU A 802 -44.59 -22.19 -56.91
CA LEU A 802 -43.39 -21.49 -56.45
C LEU A 802 -42.95 -20.45 -57.49
N THR A 803 -42.97 -19.18 -57.10
CA THR A 803 -42.34 -18.04 -57.81
C THR A 803 -40.83 -18.00 -57.56
N PRO A 804 -40.03 -17.37 -58.44
CA PRO A 804 -38.67 -17.83 -58.69
C PRO A 804 -37.61 -17.31 -57.72
N ASP A 805 -36.72 -18.23 -57.32
CA ASP A 805 -35.36 -17.96 -56.87
C ASP A 805 -34.52 -17.30 -57.98
N PRO A 806 -33.62 -16.37 -57.61
CA PRO A 806 -32.37 -16.22 -58.34
C PRO A 806 -31.12 -16.23 -57.44
N THR A 807 -30.60 -17.43 -57.19
CA THR A 807 -29.17 -17.79 -57.28
C THR A 807 -28.19 -17.30 -56.20
N PRO A 808 -27.09 -18.05 -55.96
CA PRO A 808 -26.65 -18.33 -54.59
C PRO A 808 -25.48 -17.47 -54.11
N THR A 809 -25.44 -17.25 -52.80
CA THR A 809 -24.25 -16.76 -52.09
C THR A 809 -24.04 -17.48 -50.76
N VAL A 810 -22.93 -18.21 -50.69
CA VAL A 810 -22.04 -18.39 -49.52
C VAL A 810 -22.66 -18.95 -48.22
N ASN A 811 -22.10 -20.07 -47.77
CA ASN A 811 -22.20 -20.57 -46.39
C ASN A 811 -21.25 -19.75 -45.48
N PRO A 812 -21.75 -19.23 -44.35
CA PRO A 812 -20.93 -19.10 -43.14
C PRO A 812 -21.57 -19.74 -41.89
N ASN A 813 -20.85 -20.72 -41.35
CA ASN A 813 -20.53 -20.92 -39.93
C ASN A 813 -21.65 -20.97 -38.86
N THR A 814 -21.74 -22.12 -38.20
CA THR A 814 -22.19 -22.28 -36.80
C THR A 814 -21.01 -22.06 -35.83
N ASN A 815 -20.28 -20.96 -36.01
CA ASN A 815 -19.23 -20.58 -35.08
C ASN A 815 -19.84 -19.60 -34.07
N ASN A 816 -19.57 -19.80 -32.78
CA ASN A 816 -19.75 -18.74 -31.80
C ASN A 816 -18.73 -17.63 -32.10
N GLU A 817 -19.16 -16.54 -32.72
CA GLU A 817 -18.32 -15.41 -33.11
C GLU A 817 -18.53 -14.25 -32.11
N MET A 818 -17.44 -13.61 -31.66
CA MET A 818 -17.53 -12.52 -30.68
C MET A 818 -18.51 -11.42 -31.14
N PRO A 819 -19.27 -10.79 -30.22
CA PRO A 819 -20.19 -9.71 -30.55
C PRO A 819 -19.48 -8.59 -31.32
N ILE A 820 -20.17 -8.00 -32.30
CA ILE A 820 -19.59 -6.99 -33.20
C ILE A 820 -19.98 -5.59 -32.73
N ILE A 821 -19.00 -4.69 -32.65
CA ILE A 821 -19.22 -3.26 -32.37
C ILE A 821 -19.88 -2.57 -33.59
N ASN A 822 -21.07 -1.99 -33.39
CA ASN A 822 -21.60 -0.93 -34.26
C ASN A 822 -21.19 0.47 -33.78
N GLY A 823 -20.96 0.61 -32.46
CA GLY A 823 -20.64 1.87 -31.79
C GLY A 823 -21.87 2.74 -31.49
N ILE A 824 -21.70 3.72 -30.59
CA ILE A 824 -22.71 4.75 -30.30
C ILE A 824 -22.16 6.11 -30.73
N ALA A 825 -23.03 7.01 -31.19
CA ALA A 825 -22.67 8.39 -31.46
C ALA A 825 -22.23 9.13 -30.17
N ASN A 826 -21.18 9.94 -30.30
CA ASN A 826 -20.75 10.85 -29.23
C ASN A 826 -21.84 11.88 -28.92
N ILE A 827 -22.01 12.20 -27.64
CA ILE A 827 -23.02 13.12 -27.14
C ILE A 827 -22.37 14.47 -26.83
N THR A 828 -23.05 15.56 -27.18
CA THR A 828 -22.69 16.91 -26.72
C THR A 828 -23.93 17.57 -26.12
N VAL A 829 -23.81 18.08 -24.89
CA VAL A 829 -24.95 18.56 -24.09
C VAL A 829 -24.63 19.88 -23.39
N ASP A 830 -25.65 20.71 -23.20
CA ASP A 830 -25.65 21.84 -22.26
C ASP A 830 -26.51 21.44 -21.04
N PRO A 831 -25.91 21.23 -19.86
CA PRO A 831 -26.61 20.68 -18.70
C PRO A 831 -27.58 21.70 -18.07
N THR A 832 -27.47 22.99 -18.42
CA THR A 832 -28.41 24.03 -17.98
C THR A 832 -29.74 23.99 -18.75
N VAL A 833 -29.75 23.34 -19.92
CA VAL A 833 -30.93 23.19 -20.79
C VAL A 833 -31.45 21.75 -20.78
N THR A 834 -30.55 20.77 -20.73
CA THR A 834 -30.86 19.34 -20.74
C THR A 834 -30.08 18.64 -19.61
N PRO A 835 -30.61 18.61 -18.38
CA PRO A 835 -29.91 18.05 -17.23
C PRO A 835 -29.79 16.53 -17.26
N SER A 836 -30.52 15.83 -18.13
CA SER A 836 -30.41 14.38 -18.28
C SER A 836 -30.64 13.94 -19.73
N VAL A 837 -29.89 12.94 -20.19
CA VAL A 837 -30.03 12.31 -21.52
C VAL A 837 -30.06 10.80 -21.36
N THR A 838 -31.02 10.14 -22.03
CA THR A 838 -31.03 8.68 -22.17
C THR A 838 -30.36 8.30 -23.49
N VAL A 839 -29.52 7.26 -23.46
CA VAL A 839 -28.78 6.73 -24.61
C VAL A 839 -29.18 5.27 -24.81
N ASP A 840 -29.52 4.87 -26.04
CA ASP A 840 -29.73 3.46 -26.36
C ASP A 840 -28.38 2.74 -26.42
N GLY A 841 -28.04 2.04 -25.33
CA GLY A 841 -26.85 1.20 -25.23
C GLY A 841 -26.94 -0.08 -26.06
N SER A 842 -28.15 -0.56 -26.37
CA SER A 842 -28.36 -1.79 -27.15
C SER A 842 -27.87 -1.65 -28.59
N ALA A 843 -27.95 -0.43 -29.14
CA ALA A 843 -27.47 -0.11 -30.48
C ALA A 843 -25.95 -0.25 -30.67
N ALA A 844 -25.16 -0.25 -29.58
CA ALA A 844 -23.71 -0.30 -29.60
C ALA A 844 -23.14 -1.59 -30.21
N PHE A 845 -23.89 -2.69 -30.10
CA PHE A 845 -23.42 -4.04 -30.37
C PHE A 845 -24.43 -4.80 -31.26
N ARG A 846 -23.96 -5.78 -32.01
CA ARG A 846 -24.79 -6.78 -32.68
C ARG A 846 -24.14 -8.14 -32.54
N ASP A 847 -24.92 -9.15 -32.20
CA ASP A 847 -24.56 -10.53 -32.51
C ASP A 847 -24.70 -10.79 -34.03
N ALA A 848 -23.88 -11.69 -34.55
CA ALA A 848 -23.71 -11.97 -35.96
C ALA A 848 -23.63 -13.47 -36.26
N GLY A 849 -24.65 -14.24 -35.87
CA GLY A 849 -24.71 -15.67 -36.24
C GLY A 849 -26.09 -16.31 -36.14
N ALA A 850 -26.84 -16.06 -35.06
CA ALA A 850 -28.05 -16.81 -34.75
C ALA A 850 -29.27 -15.93 -34.42
N THR A 851 -30.46 -16.52 -34.49
CA THR A 851 -31.74 -15.86 -34.19
C THR A 851 -32.26 -16.20 -32.80
N ALA A 852 -31.40 -16.12 -31.77
CA ALA A 852 -31.76 -15.97 -30.36
C ALA A 852 -30.48 -15.78 -29.54
N ASP A 853 -30.19 -14.56 -29.07
CA ASP A 853 -30.19 -14.27 -27.63
C ASP A 853 -29.93 -12.80 -27.31
N ALA A 854 -30.23 -12.41 -26.07
CA ALA A 854 -30.07 -11.05 -25.57
C ALA A 854 -28.63 -10.83 -25.05
N LEU A 855 -27.95 -9.82 -25.60
CA LEU A 855 -26.68 -9.35 -25.04
C LEU A 855 -26.91 -8.77 -23.63
N VAL A 856 -26.09 -9.20 -22.67
CA VAL A 856 -26.03 -8.57 -21.35
C VAL A 856 -25.10 -7.37 -21.45
N TYR A 857 -25.65 -6.18 -21.19
CA TYR A 857 -24.91 -4.93 -21.23
C TYR A 857 -24.37 -4.59 -19.83
N SER A 858 -23.20 -3.94 -19.78
CA SER A 858 -22.70 -3.30 -18.56
C SER A 858 -21.86 -2.05 -18.88
N ILE A 859 -21.70 -1.18 -17.89
CA ILE A 859 -20.82 -0.01 -18.00
C ILE A 859 -19.48 -0.38 -17.36
N ALA A 860 -18.49 -0.65 -18.21
CA ALA A 860 -17.16 -1.11 -17.80
C ALA A 860 -16.21 0.02 -17.39
N GLY A 861 -16.55 1.29 -17.70
CA GLY A 861 -15.74 2.43 -17.30
C GLY A 861 -16.38 3.79 -17.59
N ASN A 862 -15.95 4.80 -16.82
CA ASN A 862 -16.31 6.21 -16.99
C ASN A 862 -15.08 7.06 -16.64
N THR A 863 -14.48 7.74 -17.61
CA THR A 863 -13.20 8.46 -17.39
C THR A 863 -13.35 9.78 -16.61
N ASN A 864 -14.58 10.25 -16.37
CA ASN A 864 -14.84 11.50 -15.67
C ASN A 864 -16.25 11.49 -15.03
N ALA A 865 -16.36 10.85 -13.87
CA ALA A 865 -17.62 10.73 -13.12
C ALA A 865 -18.19 12.07 -12.63
N GLU A 866 -17.31 13.06 -12.36
CA GLU A 866 -17.65 14.42 -11.89
C GLU A 866 -18.57 15.22 -12.84
N LEU A 867 -18.75 14.78 -14.10
CA LEU A 867 -19.70 15.40 -15.02
C LEU A 867 -21.16 15.05 -14.70
N PHE A 868 -21.39 14.06 -13.85
CA PHE A 868 -22.70 13.47 -13.60
C PHE A 868 -23.10 13.60 -12.11
N ASN A 869 -24.38 13.87 -11.82
CA ASN A 869 -24.90 13.94 -10.44
C ASN A 869 -24.89 12.58 -9.72
N ARG A 870 -24.80 11.51 -10.50
CA ARG A 870 -24.70 10.11 -10.09
C ARG A 870 -24.00 9.34 -11.21
N PRO A 871 -23.34 8.20 -10.93
CA PRO A 871 -22.77 7.36 -11.99
C PRO A 871 -23.80 7.07 -13.09
N PRO A 872 -23.40 7.10 -14.37
CA PRO A 872 -24.23 6.60 -15.47
C PRO A 872 -24.83 5.23 -15.13
N THR A 873 -26.16 5.14 -15.16
CA THR A 873 -26.88 3.91 -14.80
C THR A 873 -27.46 3.25 -16.04
N LEU A 874 -27.26 1.95 -16.18
CA LEU A 874 -27.80 1.12 -17.24
C LEU A 874 -29.07 0.42 -16.76
N HIS A 875 -30.14 0.47 -17.56
CA HIS A 875 -31.38 -0.26 -17.28
C HIS A 875 -31.30 -1.69 -17.85
N PRO A 876 -31.25 -2.74 -17.01
CA PRO A 876 -30.85 -4.09 -17.44
C PRO A 876 -31.84 -4.75 -18.40
N ALA A 877 -33.12 -4.36 -18.39
CA ALA A 877 -34.15 -4.93 -19.25
C ALA A 877 -34.33 -4.21 -20.61
N THR A 878 -33.67 -3.06 -20.83
CA THR A 878 -33.81 -2.28 -22.08
C THR A 878 -32.48 -1.88 -22.73
N GLY A 879 -31.35 -2.01 -22.03
CA GLY A 879 -30.05 -1.54 -22.52
C GLY A 879 -29.91 -0.01 -22.53
N GLU A 880 -30.89 0.73 -22.03
CA GLU A 880 -30.86 2.19 -21.97
C GLU A 880 -29.93 2.69 -20.86
N ILE A 881 -29.09 3.69 -21.19
CA ILE A 881 -28.15 4.33 -20.26
C ILE A 881 -28.70 5.71 -19.91
N ALA A 882 -28.97 5.95 -18.64
CA ALA A 882 -29.32 7.26 -18.13
C ALA A 882 -28.05 8.04 -17.74
N LEU A 883 -27.84 9.18 -18.40
CA LEU A 883 -26.81 10.17 -18.09
C LEU A 883 -27.46 11.37 -17.41
N ASP A 884 -27.09 11.64 -16.17
CA ASP A 884 -27.67 12.70 -15.33
C ASP A 884 -26.56 13.71 -15.00
N PHE A 885 -26.61 14.91 -15.57
CA PHE A 885 -25.49 15.86 -15.63
C PHE A 885 -25.51 16.89 -14.52
N HIS A 886 -24.34 17.18 -13.93
CA HIS A 886 -24.24 18.27 -12.97
C HIS A 886 -24.48 19.63 -13.66
N PRO A 887 -25.34 20.53 -13.12
CA PRO A 887 -25.77 21.74 -13.83
C PRO A 887 -24.66 22.74 -14.21
N GLN A 888 -23.48 22.61 -13.60
CA GLN A 888 -22.28 23.41 -13.92
C GLN A 888 -21.10 22.57 -14.43
N ALA A 889 -21.32 21.30 -14.77
CA ALA A 889 -20.29 20.47 -15.39
C ALA A 889 -19.82 21.07 -16.72
N VAL A 890 -18.50 21.09 -16.93
CA VAL A 890 -17.87 21.42 -18.22
C VAL A 890 -16.70 20.46 -18.41
N GLY A 891 -16.66 19.77 -19.54
CA GLY A 891 -15.57 18.83 -19.80
C GLY A 891 -15.94 17.70 -20.75
N THR A 892 -15.32 16.55 -20.52
CA THR A 892 -15.48 15.33 -21.32
C THR A 892 -15.37 14.11 -20.43
N SER A 893 -16.26 13.15 -20.63
CA SER A 893 -16.14 11.77 -20.18
C SER A 893 -16.12 10.86 -21.42
N GLU A 894 -15.44 9.74 -21.31
CA GLU A 894 -15.58 8.60 -22.20
C GLU A 894 -16.21 7.47 -21.39
N ILE A 895 -17.37 7.00 -21.85
CA ILE A 895 -18.14 5.92 -21.23
C ILE A 895 -17.83 4.64 -22.00
N THR A 896 -17.25 3.66 -21.32
CA THR A 896 -16.99 2.33 -21.87
C THR A 896 -18.17 1.42 -21.56
N LEU A 897 -18.77 0.89 -22.61
CA LEU A 897 -19.82 -0.11 -22.55
C LEU A 897 -19.23 -1.47 -22.90
N ARG A 898 -19.74 -2.51 -22.26
CA ARG A 898 -19.48 -3.91 -22.58
C ARG A 898 -20.78 -4.55 -23.05
N GLY A 899 -20.72 -5.26 -24.17
CA GLY A 899 -21.74 -6.21 -24.60
C GLY A 899 -21.16 -7.61 -24.46
N MET A 900 -21.80 -8.44 -23.64
CA MET A 900 -21.42 -9.83 -23.39
C MET A 900 -22.54 -10.74 -23.91
N ASP A 901 -22.17 -11.78 -24.66
CA ASP A 901 -23.12 -12.81 -25.08
C ASP A 901 -23.34 -13.86 -23.98
N THR A 902 -24.26 -14.78 -24.22
CA THR A 902 -24.63 -15.87 -23.30
C THR A 902 -23.53 -16.91 -23.11
N SER A 903 -22.47 -16.91 -23.93
CA SER A 903 -21.26 -17.73 -23.76
C SER A 903 -20.16 -17.03 -22.94
N GLY A 904 -20.36 -15.77 -22.57
CA GLY A 904 -19.42 -14.97 -21.80
C GLY A 904 -18.28 -14.34 -22.60
N LEU A 905 -18.28 -14.48 -23.93
CA LEU A 905 -17.44 -13.65 -24.78
C LEU A 905 -17.99 -12.22 -24.76
N PHE A 906 -17.10 -11.24 -24.66
CA PHE A 906 -17.49 -9.85 -24.57
C PHE A 906 -16.67 -8.97 -25.49
N ILE A 907 -17.28 -7.88 -25.94
CA ILE A 907 -16.59 -6.79 -26.62
C ILE A 907 -16.94 -5.46 -25.94
N GLU A 908 -15.99 -4.53 -25.97
CA GLU A 908 -16.17 -3.20 -25.41
C GLU A 908 -16.13 -2.14 -26.49
N THR A 909 -16.99 -1.13 -26.36
CA THR A 909 -16.90 0.10 -27.15
C THR A 909 -17.06 1.30 -26.24
N MET A 910 -16.46 2.41 -26.64
CA MET A 910 -16.50 3.67 -25.91
C MET A 910 -17.22 4.74 -26.72
N PHE A 911 -18.04 5.55 -26.05
CA PHE A 911 -18.60 6.77 -26.63
C PHE A 911 -18.28 7.97 -25.74
N LYS A 912 -18.05 9.11 -26.38
CA LYS A 912 -17.61 10.34 -25.74
C LYS A 912 -18.82 11.20 -25.39
N VAL A 913 -18.87 11.67 -24.15
CA VAL A 913 -19.87 12.63 -23.65
C VAL A 913 -19.16 13.95 -23.36
N GLN A 914 -19.49 14.98 -24.12
CA GLN A 914 -18.89 16.31 -24.01
C GLN A 914 -19.90 17.32 -23.46
N VAL A 915 -19.59 17.90 -22.31
CA VAL A 915 -20.44 18.89 -21.64
C VAL A 915 -19.85 20.27 -21.94
N GLY A 916 -20.57 21.06 -22.72
CA GLY A 916 -20.00 22.21 -23.44
C GLY A 916 -20.02 23.54 -22.67
N SER A 917 -19.00 24.37 -22.89
CA SER A 917 -19.06 25.80 -22.56
C SER A 917 -19.83 26.57 -23.64
N GLN A 918 -20.71 27.48 -23.20
CA GLN A 918 -21.55 28.38 -24.01
C GLN A 918 -21.02 28.78 -25.42
N ASN A 919 -21.85 28.49 -26.44
CA ASN A 919 -21.98 29.16 -27.74
C ASN A 919 -20.76 29.29 -28.69
N SER A 920 -20.79 28.52 -29.79
CA SER A 920 -20.71 29.06 -31.18
C SER A 920 -21.15 28.00 -32.21
N PRO A 921 -22.05 28.32 -33.17
CA PRO A 921 -22.55 27.33 -34.13
C PRO A 921 -21.54 27.01 -35.25
N SER A 922 -21.52 25.75 -35.65
CA SER A 922 -20.70 25.22 -36.74
C SER A 922 -21.12 25.75 -38.11
N ILE A 923 -20.16 26.23 -38.90
CA ILE A 923 -20.32 26.43 -40.36
C ILE A 923 -19.57 25.33 -41.08
N GLU A 924 -20.28 24.45 -41.77
CA GLU A 924 -19.71 23.50 -42.71
C GLU A 924 -19.11 24.22 -43.92
N ARG A 925 -17.97 23.71 -44.43
CA ARG A 925 -17.61 23.84 -45.85
C ARG A 925 -16.56 22.82 -46.26
N GLU A 926 -16.96 21.89 -47.11
CA GLU A 926 -16.03 21.08 -47.91
C GLU A 926 -15.25 21.95 -48.92
N GLY A 927 -14.09 21.45 -49.36
CA GLY A 927 -13.60 21.70 -50.72
C GLY A 927 -12.26 22.44 -50.89
N ASN A 928 -11.26 21.66 -51.30
CA ASN A 928 -10.04 22.04 -52.03
C ASN A 928 -8.93 22.90 -51.38
N SER A 929 -7.71 22.34 -51.48
CA SER A 929 -6.39 22.97 -51.33
C SER A 929 -5.98 23.79 -52.58
N PRO A 930 -4.78 24.42 -52.64
CA PRO A 930 -4.13 25.26 -51.62
C PRO A 930 -3.58 26.58 -52.24
N HIS A 931 -3.73 27.74 -51.59
CA HIS A 931 -3.02 28.96 -52.03
C HIS A 931 -2.45 29.83 -50.90
N ARG A 932 -1.15 30.13 -51.03
CA ARG A 932 -0.48 31.23 -50.31
C ARG A 932 -1.05 32.59 -50.75
N LEU A 933 -1.17 33.53 -49.81
CA LEU A 933 -0.85 34.98 -49.91
C LEU A 933 -1.22 35.62 -48.55
N ARG A 934 -0.25 35.99 -47.70
CA ARG A 934 0.54 37.24 -47.70
C ARG A 934 -0.18 38.41 -46.99
N ILE A 935 0.33 38.71 -45.80
CA ILE A 935 -0.02 39.84 -44.93
C ILE A 935 0.14 41.19 -45.66
N PRO A 936 -0.80 42.13 -45.48
CA PRO A 936 -0.54 43.57 -45.52
C PRO A 936 -0.44 44.12 -44.09
N GLN A 937 0.73 44.68 -43.76
CA GLN A 937 0.92 45.60 -42.64
C GLN A 937 0.63 47.04 -43.10
N VAL A 938 0.76 48.01 -42.16
CA VAL A 938 0.92 49.46 -42.41
C VAL A 938 -0.44 50.16 -42.71
N GLU A 939 -0.79 51.35 -42.18
CA GLU A 939 -0.01 52.42 -41.53
C GLU A 939 -0.73 53.01 -40.28
N THR A 940 -0.05 52.89 -39.14
CA THR A 940 0.20 53.88 -38.06
C THR A 940 -0.58 55.21 -37.97
N ASN A 941 -0.85 55.64 -36.72
CA ASN A 941 -0.48 57.00 -36.30
C ASN A 941 -0.10 57.11 -34.81
N ASN A 942 1.08 57.70 -34.60
CA ASN A 942 1.84 57.99 -33.36
C ASN A 942 1.03 58.70 -32.24
N PHE A 943 1.36 58.58 -30.94
CA PHE A 943 2.56 59.22 -30.35
C PHE A 943 3.03 58.67 -28.97
N THR A 944 4.34 58.36 -28.90
CA THR A 944 5.28 58.41 -27.74
C THR A 944 4.99 57.72 -26.39
N PRO A 945 5.82 56.73 -25.99
CA PRO A 945 6.15 56.41 -24.59
C PRO A 945 7.42 57.15 -24.12
N ASN A 946 7.71 57.19 -22.81
CA ASN A 946 9.03 57.58 -22.31
C ASN A 946 9.45 56.88 -21.01
N TYR A 947 10.76 56.82 -20.78
CA TYR A 947 11.46 55.87 -19.90
C TYR A 947 11.79 56.41 -18.48
N THR A 948 12.04 55.45 -17.58
CA THR A 948 12.84 55.46 -16.32
C THR A 948 13.59 56.73 -15.87
N GLN A 949 13.59 56.99 -14.55
CA GLN A 949 14.75 56.88 -13.61
C GLN A 949 14.79 57.95 -12.48
N SER A 950 15.34 57.56 -11.32
CA SER A 950 16.02 58.37 -10.28
C SER A 950 15.25 58.85 -9.03
N ASN A 951 16.02 59.07 -7.95
CA ASN A 951 15.63 59.19 -6.53
C ASN A 951 15.57 60.65 -6.03
N PHE A 952 15.35 60.81 -4.70
CA PHE A 952 15.55 62.03 -3.87
C PHE A 952 14.43 63.10 -4.04
N GLU A 953 13.92 63.81 -3.01
CA GLU A 953 14.50 64.28 -1.73
C GLU A 953 13.44 64.64 -0.63
N ILE A 954 13.89 64.71 0.66
CA ILE A 954 13.50 65.67 1.74
C ILE A 954 11.99 65.77 2.15
N SER A 955 11.57 65.67 3.42
CA SER A 955 12.08 66.39 4.61
C SER A 955 11.84 65.70 5.96
N ARG A 956 12.66 66.07 6.96
CA ARG A 956 12.38 65.93 8.41
C ARG A 956 11.69 67.20 8.92
N GLU A 957 10.83 67.06 9.92
CA GLU A 957 10.69 68.05 11.00
C GLU A 957 11.17 67.46 12.33
N VAL A 958 11.73 68.31 13.19
CA VAL A 958 12.26 67.99 14.53
C VAL A 958 11.98 69.18 15.44
N SER A 959 11.34 68.93 16.58
CA SER A 959 11.71 69.31 17.96
C SER A 959 10.44 69.21 18.84
N GLU A 960 10.43 69.20 20.18
CA GLU A 960 11.45 69.37 21.23
C GLU A 960 10.83 68.83 22.55
N GLY A 961 11.61 68.44 23.58
CA GLY A 961 11.00 68.10 24.88
C GLY A 961 11.83 67.27 25.85
N ASN A 962 12.82 67.89 26.51
CA ASN A 962 13.48 67.29 27.68
C ASN A 962 12.57 67.28 28.91
N SER A 963 12.70 66.25 29.77
CA SER A 963 12.56 66.38 31.23
C SER A 963 13.36 65.27 31.93
N LEU A 964 14.04 65.63 33.02
CA LEU A 964 14.99 64.81 33.78
C LEU A 964 14.79 65.10 35.27
N ILE A 965 15.02 64.09 36.14
CA ILE A 965 15.19 64.20 37.61
C ILE A 965 13.87 64.50 38.35
N GLU A 966 13.44 63.71 39.35
CA GLU A 966 13.96 63.78 40.73
C GLU A 966 13.80 62.47 41.55
N ILE A 967 14.49 62.38 42.69
CA ILE A 967 14.65 61.21 43.57
C ILE A 967 14.16 61.54 44.99
N GLU A 968 13.26 60.73 45.55
CA GLU A 968 12.99 60.56 47.00
C GLU A 968 12.31 59.19 47.23
N SER A 969 12.41 58.50 48.37
CA SER A 969 13.45 58.45 49.41
C SER A 969 13.31 57.16 50.26
N ILE A 970 14.46 56.56 50.61
CA ILE A 970 14.85 55.97 51.91
C ILE A 970 13.70 55.50 52.87
N GLU A 971 13.63 54.20 53.21
CA GLU A 971 14.02 53.70 54.55
C GLU A 971 13.99 52.16 54.71
N SER A 972 15.00 51.72 55.47
CA SER A 972 15.38 50.38 55.92
C SER A 972 14.34 49.60 56.75
N ASN A 973 14.42 48.26 56.75
CA ASN A 973 15.09 47.54 57.86
C ASN A 973 15.15 46.00 57.75
N GLU A 974 16.33 45.46 58.11
CA GLU A 974 16.56 44.15 58.76
C GLU A 974 16.18 42.83 58.03
N LYS A 975 16.87 41.69 58.19
CA LYS A 975 17.92 41.34 59.17
C LYS A 975 18.88 40.22 58.68
N LEU A 976 20.17 40.46 58.88
CA LEU A 976 21.29 39.57 59.28
C LEU A 976 21.49 38.15 58.69
N SER A 977 22.78 37.92 58.40
CA SER A 977 23.58 36.73 58.08
C SER A 977 23.96 35.94 59.37
N PRO A 978 25.03 35.07 59.48
CA PRO A 978 26.10 34.70 58.52
C PRO A 978 26.60 33.23 58.58
N ASP A 979 27.82 33.03 58.05
CA ASP A 979 28.86 32.02 58.40
C ASP A 979 28.89 30.69 57.62
N GLU A 980 30.04 30.14 57.21
CA GLU A 980 31.41 30.63 56.89
C GLU A 980 32.13 29.38 56.24
N THR A 981 33.09 29.40 55.32
CA THR A 981 34.42 30.04 55.28
C THR A 981 34.97 29.96 53.84
N GLY A 982 35.79 30.91 53.39
CA GLY A 982 36.50 30.84 52.09
C GLY A 982 37.95 30.36 52.19
N ILE A 983 38.67 30.41 51.06
CA ILE A 983 40.10 30.80 50.86
C ILE A 983 40.33 30.84 49.34
N GLY A 984 41.12 31.81 48.85
CA GLY A 984 41.34 32.06 47.41
C GLY A 984 42.73 31.70 46.88
N PHE A 985 43.07 32.33 45.75
CA PHE A 985 44.31 32.27 44.93
C PHE A 985 44.41 31.20 43.84
N VAL A 986 44.62 31.69 42.62
CA VAL A 986 45.15 30.98 41.44
C VAL A 986 46.69 31.21 41.42
N PRO A 987 47.51 30.29 40.87
CA PRO A 987 47.95 30.50 39.49
C PRO A 987 48.20 29.24 38.65
N ASN A 988 48.17 29.43 37.32
CA ASN A 988 48.79 28.62 36.27
C ASN A 988 48.53 27.10 36.21
N LEU A 989 47.85 26.67 35.13
CA LEU A 989 48.24 25.45 34.42
C LEU A 989 48.45 25.77 32.94
N ALA A 990 49.60 25.39 32.39
CA ALA A 990 49.84 25.42 30.95
C ALA A 990 48.99 24.33 30.28
N VAL A 991 48.33 24.67 29.17
CA VAL A 991 47.62 23.67 28.35
C VAL A 991 48.65 22.94 27.50
N ASP A 992 48.90 21.67 27.84
CA ASP A 992 49.79 20.80 27.08
C ASP A 992 49.11 20.34 25.77
N PHE A 993 49.56 20.92 24.66
CA PHE A 993 49.08 20.62 23.31
C PHE A 993 49.35 19.19 22.83
N SER A 994 50.22 18.42 23.51
CA SER A 994 50.48 17.02 23.15
C SER A 994 49.27 16.11 23.41
N SER A 995 48.43 16.43 24.40
CA SER A 995 47.25 15.64 24.75
C SER A 995 46.18 15.69 23.66
N ILE A 996 45.96 16.86 23.04
CA ILE A 996 44.94 17.07 22.00
C ILE A 996 45.31 16.35 20.70
N LEU A 997 46.60 16.34 20.32
CA LEU A 997 47.07 15.63 19.12
C LEU A 997 46.94 14.10 19.24
N SER A 998 46.97 13.54 20.45
CA SER A 998 46.79 12.10 20.66
C SER A 998 45.39 11.58 20.36
N GLN A 999 44.36 12.45 20.41
CA GLN A 999 42.97 12.08 20.10
C GLN A 999 42.62 12.18 18.61
N VAL A 1000 43.48 12.81 17.79
CA VAL A 1000 43.21 13.05 16.36
C VAL A 1000 43.81 11.96 15.46
N SER A 1001 44.79 11.17 15.92
CA SER A 1001 45.48 10.17 15.07
C SER A 1001 44.85 8.77 15.04
N THR A 1002 43.72 8.54 15.72
CA THR A 1002 43.04 7.22 15.80
C THR A 1002 41.62 7.19 15.23
N GLN A 1003 41.14 8.27 14.59
CA GLN A 1003 39.87 8.26 13.84
C GLN A 1003 40.07 8.69 12.38
N SER A 1004 40.14 7.71 11.48
CA SER A 1004 40.15 7.95 10.04
C SER A 1004 38.72 8.10 9.49
N GLY A 1005 38.23 9.33 9.35
CA GLY A 1005 37.00 9.61 8.58
C GLY A 1005 36.21 10.85 8.99
N ASN A 1006 36.42 11.96 8.29
CA ASN A 1006 35.51 13.11 8.17
C ASN A 1006 34.92 13.74 9.46
N LEU A 1007 35.77 14.38 10.28
CA LEU A 1007 35.34 15.52 11.08
C LEU A 1007 35.50 16.82 10.27
N ASN A 1008 34.45 17.64 10.21
CA ASN A 1008 34.49 18.94 9.54
C ASN A 1008 35.25 19.98 10.39
N LEU A 1009 36.58 19.94 10.29
CA LEU A 1009 37.52 20.77 11.05
C LEU A 1009 37.24 22.29 10.93
N SER A 1010 36.67 22.72 9.80
CA SER A 1010 36.42 24.15 9.51
C SER A 1010 35.40 24.78 10.48
N GLY A 1011 34.31 24.08 10.79
CA GLY A 1011 33.27 24.59 11.69
C GLY A 1011 33.72 24.65 13.16
N PHE A 1012 34.60 23.74 13.57
CA PHE A 1012 35.17 23.72 14.92
C PHE A 1012 36.18 24.86 15.12
N LEU A 1013 37.07 25.08 14.14
CA LEU A 1013 38.03 26.18 14.17
C LEU A 1013 37.34 27.55 14.12
N PHE A 1014 36.34 27.73 13.25
CA PHE A 1014 35.61 29.01 13.13
C PHE A 1014 34.91 29.42 14.44
N LYS A 1015 34.20 28.47 15.09
CA LYS A 1015 33.54 28.70 16.40
C LYS A 1015 34.53 28.94 17.55
N THR A 1016 35.78 28.49 17.40
CA THR A 1016 36.84 28.67 18.41
C THR A 1016 37.53 30.02 18.24
N PHE A 1017 37.85 30.44 17.00
CA PHE A 1017 38.46 31.73 16.71
C PHE A 1017 37.51 32.92 16.98
N ALA A 1018 36.21 32.78 16.69
CA ALA A 1018 35.20 33.83 16.95
C ALA A 1018 35.00 34.19 18.43
N LYS A 1019 35.66 33.49 19.37
CA LYS A 1019 35.61 33.73 20.82
C LYS A 1019 36.91 34.29 21.40
N LEU A 1020 37.91 34.60 20.58
CA LEU A 1020 39.19 35.16 21.03
C LEU A 1020 39.13 36.69 21.08
N SER A 1021 39.61 37.27 22.19
CA SER A 1021 39.82 38.72 22.27
C SER A 1021 41.00 39.15 21.40
N PRO A 1022 41.05 40.41 20.90
CA PRO A 1022 42.13 40.89 20.03
C PRO A 1022 43.54 40.68 20.60
N GLU A 1023 43.69 40.81 21.93
CA GLU A 1023 44.94 40.62 22.67
C GLU A 1023 45.46 39.17 22.67
N LYS A 1024 44.63 38.17 22.35
CA LYS A 1024 45.03 36.77 22.22
C LYS A 1024 45.43 36.39 20.80
N ILE A 1025 45.04 37.18 19.80
CA ILE A 1025 45.34 36.92 18.39
C ILE A 1025 46.80 37.31 18.07
N THR A 1026 47.33 38.35 18.72
CA THR A 1026 48.73 38.80 18.61
C THR A 1026 49.76 37.87 19.28
N ALA A 1027 49.31 36.83 19.98
CA ALA A 1027 50.17 35.82 20.61
C ALA A 1027 50.26 34.50 19.80
N ILE A 1028 49.63 34.44 18.61
CA ILE A 1028 49.65 33.27 17.72
C ILE A 1028 50.87 33.34 16.81
N ASP A 1029 51.51 32.18 16.58
CA ASP A 1029 52.67 32.06 15.69
C ASP A 1029 52.35 32.54 14.25
N PRO A 1030 53.15 33.44 13.64
CA PRO A 1030 52.93 33.93 12.29
C PRO A 1030 52.86 32.84 11.20
N GLU A 1031 53.54 31.71 11.36
CA GLU A 1031 53.48 30.61 10.39
C GLU A 1031 52.12 29.90 10.42
N ILE A 1032 51.52 29.75 11.61
CA ILE A 1032 50.17 29.19 11.78
C ILE A 1032 49.11 30.13 11.19
N LEU A 1033 49.27 31.44 11.40
CA LEU A 1033 48.39 32.45 10.81
C LEU A 1033 48.46 32.44 9.27
N SER A 1034 49.66 32.27 8.72
CA SER A 1034 49.92 32.20 7.28
C SER A 1034 49.33 30.93 6.64
N ALA A 1035 49.43 29.78 7.32
CA ALA A 1035 48.83 28.53 6.86
C ALA A 1035 47.29 28.61 6.82
N LEU A 1036 46.66 29.22 7.83
CA LEU A 1036 45.22 29.44 7.86
C LEU A 1036 44.75 30.41 6.76
N ALA A 1037 45.51 31.47 6.47
CA ALA A 1037 45.22 32.39 5.38
C ALA A 1037 45.25 31.71 4.00
N LEU A 1038 46.20 30.78 3.77
CA LEU A 1038 46.28 30.01 2.52
C LEU A 1038 45.06 29.11 2.31
N VAL A 1039 44.58 28.44 3.36
CA VAL A 1039 43.36 27.61 3.32
C VAL A 1039 42.11 28.46 3.03
N PHE A 1040 42.04 29.66 3.61
CA PHE A 1040 40.93 30.60 3.39
C PHE A 1040 40.90 31.15 1.95
N LEU A 1041 42.06 31.50 1.39
CA LEU A 1041 42.20 31.98 0.01
C LEU A 1041 41.92 30.89 -1.04
N GLY A 1042 42.25 29.62 -0.75
CA GLY A 1042 41.90 28.48 -1.59
C GLY A 1042 40.39 28.24 -1.69
N HIS A 1043 39.65 28.50 -0.61
CA HIS A 1043 38.18 28.31 -0.58
C HIS A 1043 37.39 29.44 -1.26
N LEU A 1044 38.00 30.61 -1.49
CA LEU A 1044 37.41 31.72 -2.23
C LEU A 1044 37.62 31.64 -3.75
N GLY A 1045 38.29 30.60 -4.26
CA GLY A 1045 38.48 30.37 -5.70
C GLY A 1045 39.50 31.29 -6.38
N ILE A 1046 40.33 31.99 -5.62
CA ILE A 1046 41.25 33.04 -6.13
C ILE A 1046 42.56 32.47 -6.71
N LEU A 1047 42.81 31.16 -6.57
CA LEU A 1047 44.01 30.49 -7.11
C LEU A 1047 43.65 29.40 -8.13
N SER A 1048 43.91 29.69 -9.41
CA SER A 1048 43.89 28.69 -10.49
C SER A 1048 45.25 27.99 -10.60
N THR A 1049 45.32 26.70 -10.29
CA THR A 1049 46.46 25.85 -10.65
C THR A 1049 46.01 24.46 -11.13
N ARG A 1050 46.72 23.92 -12.12
CA ARG A 1050 46.43 22.63 -12.77
C ARG A 1050 46.86 21.44 -11.88
N PRO A 1051 46.25 20.24 -12.02
CA PRO A 1051 46.62 19.08 -11.23
C PRO A 1051 48.00 18.52 -11.63
N LEU A 1052 48.81 18.17 -10.63
CA LEU A 1052 49.99 17.32 -10.77
C LEU A 1052 49.67 15.88 -10.30
N PRO A 1053 50.22 14.84 -10.95
CA PRO A 1053 49.98 13.45 -10.58
C PRO A 1053 50.89 13.01 -9.43
N GLN A 1054 50.37 12.26 -8.46
CA GLN A 1054 51.18 11.58 -7.43
C GLN A 1054 50.74 10.14 -7.15
N MET A 1055 51.76 9.32 -6.88
CA MET A 1055 51.69 7.87 -6.72
C MET A 1055 51.13 7.46 -5.35
N SER A 1056 50.44 6.32 -5.29
CA SER A 1056 50.11 5.67 -4.01
C SER A 1056 51.26 4.76 -3.56
N LEU A 1057 51.92 5.12 -2.46
CA LEU A 1057 52.82 4.23 -1.71
C LEU A 1057 52.03 3.56 -0.57
N LYS A 1058 51.98 2.23 -0.55
CA LYS A 1058 51.38 1.45 0.56
C LYS A 1058 52.40 1.21 1.68
N PRO A 1059 52.10 1.55 2.95
CA PRO A 1059 52.85 1.06 4.10
C PRO A 1059 52.44 -0.38 4.49
N ARG A 1060 53.40 -1.13 5.03
CA ARG A 1060 53.24 -2.52 5.53
C ARG A 1060 53.35 -2.50 7.06
N ASN A 1061 52.48 -3.24 7.76
CA ASN A 1061 52.55 -3.37 9.24
C ASN A 1061 53.52 -4.46 9.71
N TRP A 1062 53.98 -4.30 10.97
CA TRP A 1062 55.03 -5.08 11.64
C TRP A 1062 54.86 -4.89 13.18
N ASN A 1063 54.89 -5.88 14.08
CA ASN A 1063 54.96 -7.33 13.92
C ASN A 1063 54.55 -8.09 15.23
N ASP A 1064 54.15 -9.36 15.09
CA ASP A 1064 54.29 -10.49 16.04
C ASP A 1064 53.70 -10.46 17.47
N LYS A 1065 52.85 -11.47 17.77
CA LYS A 1065 53.30 -12.63 18.61
C LYS A 1065 52.32 -13.84 18.72
N LYS A 1066 52.81 -15.00 18.21
CA LYS A 1066 52.78 -16.38 18.79
C LYS A 1066 52.07 -17.53 18.02
N ARG A 1067 52.93 -18.38 17.43
CA ARG A 1067 52.85 -19.88 17.34
C ARG A 1067 51.76 -20.46 16.40
N LYS A 1068 51.98 -21.55 15.63
CA LYS A 1068 53.00 -22.64 15.70
C LYS A 1068 53.03 -23.43 14.35
N ALA A 1069 54.20 -23.88 13.88
CA ALA A 1069 54.42 -24.95 12.86
C ALA A 1069 53.83 -24.75 11.42
N SER A 1070 54.32 -25.34 10.33
CA SER A 1070 55.59 -26.06 10.03
C SER A 1070 55.86 -26.13 8.51
N VAL A 1071 57.14 -25.96 8.14
CA VAL A 1071 57.88 -26.43 6.94
C VAL A 1071 57.13 -27.18 5.82
N GLN A 1072 57.16 -26.66 4.58
CA GLN A 1072 57.80 -27.31 3.40
C GLN A 1072 57.76 -26.44 2.12
N SER A 1073 58.84 -26.49 1.34
CA SER A 1073 58.92 -26.09 -0.09
C SER A 1073 59.35 -27.31 -0.90
N PRO A 1074 59.04 -27.39 -2.21
CA PRO A 1074 60.11 -27.29 -3.22
C PRO A 1074 59.67 -26.61 -4.56
N ILE A 1075 60.44 -25.69 -5.16
CA ILE A 1075 61.46 -25.85 -6.25
C ILE A 1075 60.90 -25.83 -7.71
N PHE A 1076 61.10 -24.69 -8.41
CA PHE A 1076 61.58 -24.46 -9.82
C PHE A 1076 60.97 -25.20 -11.06
N PRO A 1077 61.25 -24.77 -12.33
CA PRO A 1077 61.82 -23.51 -12.87
C PRO A 1077 61.06 -22.88 -14.08
N LEU A 1078 61.63 -21.79 -14.64
CA LEU A 1078 61.27 -21.11 -15.90
C LEU A 1078 61.50 -21.94 -17.18
N THR A 1079 60.72 -21.64 -18.23
CA THR A 1079 61.15 -21.68 -19.65
C THR A 1079 60.49 -20.57 -20.46
N ALA A 1080 61.21 -19.98 -21.42
CA ALA A 1080 60.69 -18.97 -22.35
C ALA A 1080 61.24 -19.23 -23.78
N THR A 1081 60.40 -19.12 -24.81
CA THR A 1081 60.79 -19.03 -26.24
C THR A 1081 59.72 -18.34 -27.10
N THR A 1082 59.99 -17.08 -27.41
CA THR A 1082 59.81 -16.32 -28.68
C THR A 1082 59.08 -16.90 -29.91
N SER A 1083 58.26 -16.04 -30.53
CA SER A 1083 58.28 -15.63 -31.96
C SER A 1083 57.54 -14.27 -32.06
N GLU A 1084 58.15 -13.16 -32.49
CA GLU A 1084 58.25 -12.66 -33.89
C GLU A 1084 56.86 -12.47 -34.57
N GLU A 1085 56.53 -11.39 -35.29
CA GLU A 1085 57.16 -10.07 -35.56
C GLU A 1085 56.07 -9.14 -36.17
N PHE A 1086 56.16 -7.81 -36.02
CA PHE A 1086 56.08 -6.80 -37.11
C PHE A 1086 56.03 -5.34 -36.59
N TYR A 1087 56.75 -4.46 -37.31
CA TYR A 1087 56.89 -3.00 -37.09
C TYR A 1087 55.60 -2.21 -37.46
N GLY A 1088 55.34 -0.97 -37.00
CA GLY A 1088 56.06 -0.09 -36.06
C GLY A 1088 55.81 1.43 -36.32
N TRP A 1089 56.17 2.30 -35.35
CA TRP A 1089 56.57 3.74 -35.47
C TRP A 1089 55.52 4.75 -36.03
N ASP A 1090 55.42 6.05 -35.66
CA ASP A 1090 56.07 6.91 -34.64
C ASP A 1090 55.18 8.14 -34.31
N PHE A 1091 55.58 9.01 -33.37
CA PHE A 1091 55.02 10.36 -33.12
C PHE A 1091 55.83 11.47 -33.85
N THR A 1092 55.18 12.53 -34.39
CA THR A 1092 55.44 13.99 -34.16
C THR A 1092 54.77 14.94 -35.18
N GLU A 1093 54.29 16.11 -34.68
CA GLU A 1093 54.18 17.47 -35.29
C GLU A 1093 53.42 17.69 -36.64
N ILE A 1094 52.29 18.43 -36.68
CA ILE A 1094 52.05 19.91 -36.66
C ILE A 1094 52.31 20.63 -38.01
N ASP A 1095 51.23 21.12 -38.64
CA ASP A 1095 51.00 22.53 -39.08
C ASP A 1095 49.54 22.65 -39.59
N GLU A 1096 48.68 23.49 -39.01
CA GLU A 1096 48.43 24.92 -39.34
C GLU A 1096 47.75 25.18 -40.70
N ASN A 1097 46.45 25.53 -40.65
CA ASN A 1097 45.83 26.71 -41.28
C ASN A 1097 44.29 26.61 -41.21
N ASP A 1098 43.65 27.28 -40.26
CA ASP A 1098 42.93 28.52 -40.59
C ASP A 1098 42.57 29.32 -39.33
N LEU A 1099 42.91 30.61 -39.32
CA LEU A 1099 42.96 31.43 -38.10
C LEU A 1099 42.42 32.85 -38.38
N PHE A 1100 41.11 33.06 -38.19
CA PHE A 1100 40.50 34.39 -38.12
C PHE A 1100 39.25 34.36 -37.20
N GLY A 1101 39.19 35.11 -36.10
CA GLY A 1101 40.24 35.95 -35.52
C GLY A 1101 39.93 36.44 -34.11
N LEU A 1102 40.95 37.03 -33.48
CA LEU A 1102 40.87 37.70 -32.17
C LEU A 1102 41.41 39.14 -32.29
N GLN A 1103 40.62 40.12 -31.85
CA GLN A 1103 41.03 41.46 -31.40
C GLN A 1103 39.96 41.92 -30.39
N ASN A 1104 40.26 42.53 -29.23
CA ASN A 1104 41.55 42.85 -28.62
C ASN A 1104 41.38 42.93 -27.08
N PRO A 1105 42.31 42.45 -26.24
CA PRO A 1105 42.16 42.47 -24.77
C PRO A 1105 43.02 43.56 -24.11
N GLU A 1106 42.67 44.84 -24.26
CA GLU A 1106 43.38 45.92 -23.55
C GLU A 1106 42.49 47.16 -23.34
N ASP A 1107 41.46 47.04 -22.48
CA ASP A 1107 40.70 48.20 -21.96
C ASP A 1107 39.81 47.81 -20.75
N LYS A 1108 40.42 47.47 -19.60
CA LYS A 1108 39.78 47.50 -18.26
C LYS A 1108 40.70 47.35 -17.04
N LEU A 1109 42.00 47.58 -17.21
CA LEU A 1109 42.86 47.96 -16.07
C LEU A 1109 42.75 49.47 -15.86
N ILE A 1110 42.63 49.91 -14.60
CA ILE A 1110 42.45 51.31 -14.18
C ILE A 1110 41.03 51.89 -14.45
N SER A 1111 40.00 51.22 -13.95
CA SER A 1111 39.01 51.92 -13.12
C SER A 1111 39.10 51.41 -11.68
N GLN A 1112 39.97 52.06 -10.93
CA GLN A 1112 40.29 51.79 -9.53
C GLN A 1112 39.07 51.71 -8.61
N SER A 1113 39.09 50.69 -7.75
CA SER A 1113 38.89 50.79 -6.29
C SER A 1113 38.02 51.94 -5.73
N SER A 1114 36.77 51.64 -5.41
CA SER A 1114 36.00 52.32 -4.35
C SER A 1114 34.72 51.57 -3.97
N GLN A 1115 34.85 50.31 -3.53
CA GLN A 1115 33.84 49.63 -2.68
C GLN A 1115 34.45 48.50 -1.83
N LEU A 1116 35.58 48.82 -1.19
CA LEU A 1116 36.07 48.19 0.02
C LEU A 1116 36.25 49.31 1.05
N ALA A 1117 35.18 49.57 1.78
CA ALA A 1117 35.07 50.44 2.95
C ALA A 1117 33.96 49.85 3.84
#